data_AF-A0A1Y2X4F7-F1
#
_entry.id   AF-A0A1Y2X4F7-F1
#
_cell.length_a   1.000
_cell.length_b   1.000
_cell.length_c   1.000
_cell.angle_alpha   90.00
_cell.angle_beta   90.00
_cell.angle_gamma   90.00
#
_symmetry.space_group_name_H-M   'P 1'
#
loop_
_entity.id
_entity.type
_entity.pdbx_description
1 polymer ?
#
loop_
_entity_poly.entity_id
_entity_poly.type
_entity_poly.pdbx_seq_one_letter_code
_entity_poly.pdbx_strand_id
1 'polypeptide(L)'
;MNNGYDAWGNPQFQHQQPYHQNAVFTPTPYQPQPQPQQHPQQHSQQHPHPYNAHPQQQQQQHQPQNANYQFHSYDPSLDQRPTAIQPSPQNGVNLHTMPHPPQHTTPQRQYVQQQEWQHMPPPMSMSMPSPSYQSSPQPQMTPMTPIPPPSIPHPQHQPPHQHHQQQQHQPQFQYQHQQQFSQQHQQQQQQQYQRQYQTPVHRHVSSPVAVQSPQLPPQFVPHPSNRHISTAARIDPRASPISASPRLGTHGITRSPSVGSARSPAPTPGLVPHHADTNSLLICIAEEYFSKARESTVSMVENIDAQSLNEYQKLVATGLGCLEAVLESPKLQPRLEARIRFRYASILSEETNNVMEAETALTKGITLCERNRFTDLKYAMHFLQIKLLFSQQKVKAAMIAVDGRIRDAEVVKHYHWIYAFRFLKTSMYLQSANPAETHALDNLKAIANLANQRNDHAISVVASLLEGLSLLKTMKDDAIVRVQACIAQALKYQFEDSVRIPQLDALALMLDLACSLHQKSVQVIMQKLKNLQDHMDTYMNDNSWHPIESQLLLPIRNSPTLTISHDTAAILRPGPDGGFYDYLVMSFWSKLEAYNVTYTYSGLALLYQSPRNDKRIFRLWEEALSQLQKSGVRLRGLPNSLADAVAKADWQREWMCYLYILQGLHFATHTRWPEVKKCVAKLEDMVKPPLGAIVVLYSTYLAGVYHQGTGDLKTANSIFGNPIFSLDNDSGRSGNRKAAEVDVALLATFNRIWIMQHPDYRNDRLTLELLEQLRPLCSDHPNVEIRTSYNLVLAAVQTNPPVPMTAVKMHISTALNSAQSLGNVHTLSIALNVMRAKLFQNIVGDQALKSAKAASNQAKRSGNTLWMSVADGMLAQSFDVQGQGAEAQRAWGDATQYAQQTFNMMGQEGSA
;
A
#
# COMPACT_ATOMS: atom_id res chain seq x y z
N MET A 1 31.86 -25.79 40.46
CA MET A 1 33.07 -25.27 41.11
C MET A 1 33.78 -24.41 40.08
N ASN A 2 34.11 -23.13 40.32
CA ASN A 2 33.91 -22.32 41.52
C ASN A 2 33.32 -20.94 41.14
N ASN A 3 32.67 -20.24 42.07
CA ASN A 3 31.98 -18.97 41.77
C ASN A 3 32.93 -17.76 41.83
N GLY A 4 32.60 -16.71 41.07
CA GLY A 4 33.21 -15.39 41.13
C GLY A 4 32.17 -14.28 41.08
N TYR A 5 31.63 -13.91 42.25
CA TYR A 5 30.78 -12.74 42.46
C TYR A 5 31.26 -12.04 43.73
N ASP A 6 31.46 -10.73 43.67
CA ASP A 6 31.68 -9.88 44.84
C ASP A 6 30.35 -9.49 45.52
N ALA A 7 30.43 -8.94 46.73
CA ALA A 7 29.38 -8.99 47.76
C ALA A 7 28.05 -8.27 47.45
N TRP A 8 27.92 -7.62 46.27
CA TRP A 8 26.68 -7.01 45.78
C TRP A 8 26.32 -7.40 44.33
N GLY A 9 26.95 -8.45 43.77
CA GLY A 9 26.40 -9.21 42.65
C GLY A 9 26.57 -8.66 41.23
N ASN A 10 27.37 -7.62 40.99
CA ASN A 10 27.57 -7.02 39.66
C ASN A 10 28.87 -7.52 38.98
N PRO A 11 28.86 -7.88 37.69
CA PRO A 11 30.07 -8.27 36.96
C PRO A 11 30.94 -7.06 36.59
N GLN A 12 32.26 -7.13 36.85
CA GLN A 12 33.22 -6.12 36.42
C GLN A 12 33.51 -6.18 34.91
N PHE A 13 33.56 -5.03 34.25
CA PHE A 13 34.17 -4.86 32.92
C PHE A 13 35.17 -3.69 32.93
N GLN A 14 36.43 -3.99 32.62
CA GLN A 14 37.49 -2.99 32.52
C GLN A 14 37.23 -2.00 31.37
N HIS A 15 37.43 -0.71 31.64
CA HIS A 15 37.47 0.33 30.61
C HIS A 15 38.92 0.65 30.21
N GLN A 16 39.14 0.90 28.92
CA GLN A 16 40.31 1.61 28.42
C GLN A 16 39.84 2.79 27.56
N GLN A 17 40.33 3.99 27.86
CA GLN A 17 40.14 5.21 27.05
C GLN A 17 41.48 5.65 26.44
N PRO A 18 41.42 6.26 25.26
CA PRO A 18 42.32 7.35 24.88
C PRO A 18 41.60 8.70 24.98
N TYR A 19 42.29 9.73 25.51
CA TYR A 19 41.83 11.12 25.51
C TYR A 19 41.92 11.75 24.11
N HIS A 20 41.03 12.70 23.79
CA HIS A 20 41.38 13.87 22.97
C HIS A 20 40.60 15.12 23.44
N GLN A 21 41.09 16.30 23.03
CA GLN A 21 40.80 17.58 23.70
C GLN A 21 39.59 18.34 23.11
N ASN A 22 38.98 19.16 23.95
CA ASN A 22 38.04 20.21 23.53
C ASN A 22 38.77 21.27 22.68
N ALA A 23 38.17 21.66 21.55
CA ALA A 23 38.49 22.88 20.83
C ALA A 23 37.21 23.69 20.61
N VAL A 24 37.17 24.91 21.15
CA VAL A 24 36.03 25.83 20.97
C VAL A 24 36.19 26.58 19.65
N PHE A 25 35.16 26.56 18.81
CA PHE A 25 35.09 27.42 17.62
C PHE A 25 33.86 28.32 17.68
N THR A 26 34.06 29.60 17.38
CA THR A 26 33.02 30.62 17.29
C THR A 26 32.37 30.65 15.90
N PRO A 27 31.06 30.93 15.78
CA PRO A 27 30.38 30.97 14.49
C PRO A 27 30.59 32.30 13.75
N THR A 28 30.90 32.22 12.45
CA THR A 28 30.88 33.36 11.53
C THR A 28 29.50 33.52 10.86
N PRO A 29 29.00 34.75 10.65
CA PRO A 29 27.70 34.99 10.04
C PRO A 29 27.75 34.92 8.50
N TYR A 30 26.70 34.38 7.89
CA TYR A 30 26.48 34.39 6.44
C TYR A 30 25.56 35.55 6.00
N GLN A 31 25.90 36.22 4.90
CA GLN A 31 25.01 37.16 4.21
C GLN A 31 24.25 36.46 3.06
N PRO A 32 23.02 36.89 2.72
CA PRO A 32 22.26 36.35 1.59
C PRO A 32 22.59 37.03 0.26
N GLN A 33 22.33 36.34 -0.86
CA GLN A 33 22.28 36.90 -2.21
C GLN A 33 20.99 36.48 -2.95
N PRO A 34 20.55 37.21 -4.01
CA PRO A 34 19.12 37.42 -4.25
C PRO A 34 18.50 36.69 -5.46
N GLN A 35 17.16 36.73 -5.52
CA GLN A 35 16.35 36.25 -6.64
C GLN A 35 16.31 37.23 -7.83
N PRO A 36 16.20 36.76 -9.09
CA PRO A 36 15.79 37.57 -10.24
C PRO A 36 14.26 37.66 -10.42
N GLN A 37 13.78 38.75 -11.02
CA GLN A 37 12.36 38.99 -11.38
C GLN A 37 12.16 39.07 -12.93
N GLN A 38 10.92 39.29 -13.40
CA GLN A 38 10.50 39.00 -14.80
C GLN A 38 10.34 40.24 -15.74
N HIS A 39 10.19 39.95 -17.05
CA HIS A 39 9.63 40.78 -18.15
C HIS A 39 10.54 41.87 -18.78
N PRO A 40 10.27 42.37 -20.03
CA PRO A 40 9.06 42.28 -20.87
C PRO A 40 9.24 41.82 -22.36
N GLN A 41 8.32 42.22 -23.26
CA GLN A 41 8.17 41.90 -24.70
C GLN A 41 9.08 42.80 -25.62
N GLN A 42 9.12 42.82 -26.98
CA GLN A 42 8.10 42.59 -28.04
C GLN A 42 8.70 42.62 -29.51
N HIS A 43 8.14 41.85 -30.48
CA HIS A 43 8.19 41.89 -32.00
C HIS A 43 9.53 42.19 -32.79
N SER A 44 9.73 41.98 -34.11
CA SER A 44 8.84 41.90 -35.32
C SER A 44 9.47 41.21 -36.58
N GLN A 45 8.63 40.87 -37.61
CA GLN A 45 8.92 40.65 -39.06
C GLN A 45 9.66 39.33 -39.48
N GLN A 46 9.50 38.75 -40.70
CA GLN A 46 8.74 39.10 -41.94
C GLN A 46 8.27 37.83 -42.73
N HIS A 47 7.38 37.95 -43.73
CA HIS A 47 6.81 36.86 -44.58
C HIS A 47 7.33 36.89 -46.05
N PRO A 48 7.11 35.83 -46.87
CA PRO A 48 6.01 35.85 -47.86
C PRO A 48 5.19 34.53 -48.02
N HIS A 49 4.04 34.64 -48.72
CA HIS A 49 3.09 33.59 -49.16
C HIS A 49 3.19 33.41 -50.72
N PRO A 50 2.25 32.81 -51.51
CA PRO A 50 0.99 32.08 -51.22
C PRO A 50 0.70 30.80 -52.07
N TYR A 51 -0.41 30.09 -51.78
CA TYR A 51 -1.52 29.90 -52.74
C TYR A 51 -2.84 29.53 -52.00
N ASN A 52 -3.98 29.54 -52.71
CA ASN A 52 -5.30 29.85 -52.14
C ASN A 52 -6.44 28.88 -52.57
N ALA A 53 -7.45 28.67 -51.70
CA ALA A 53 -8.81 28.18 -52.03
C ALA A 53 -9.80 28.49 -50.88
N HIS A 54 -11.12 28.49 -51.12
CA HIS A 54 -12.13 29.04 -50.18
C HIS A 54 -13.47 28.25 -50.10
N PRO A 55 -14.36 28.51 -49.10
CA PRO A 55 -15.45 27.62 -48.66
C PRO A 55 -16.89 28.11 -48.95
N GLN A 56 -17.92 27.38 -48.51
CA GLN A 56 -19.32 27.84 -48.41
C GLN A 56 -20.13 27.19 -47.25
N GLN A 57 -21.43 27.55 -47.08
CA GLN A 57 -22.28 27.36 -45.88
C GLN A 57 -23.72 26.89 -46.24
N GLN A 58 -24.77 26.75 -45.40
CA GLN A 58 -25.06 27.08 -43.98
C GLN A 58 -26.29 26.26 -43.45
N GLN A 59 -26.81 26.60 -42.24
CA GLN A 59 -28.15 26.29 -41.66
C GLN A 59 -28.39 24.84 -41.13
N GLN A 60 -28.88 24.58 -39.89
CA GLN A 60 -30.07 25.01 -39.09
C GLN A 60 -31.33 24.14 -39.35
N GLN A 61 -32.18 23.75 -38.39
CA GLN A 61 -32.25 23.91 -36.90
C GLN A 61 -33.36 22.99 -36.33
N HIS A 62 -33.27 22.56 -35.05
CA HIS A 62 -34.35 22.38 -34.03
C HIS A 62 -34.21 21.17 -33.07
N GLN A 63 -34.68 21.40 -31.84
CA GLN A 63 -34.91 20.51 -30.69
C GLN A 63 -36.43 20.65 -30.30
N PRO A 64 -37.05 19.95 -29.32
CA PRO A 64 -36.51 19.59 -27.98
C PRO A 64 -36.96 18.23 -27.38
N GLN A 65 -36.47 17.96 -26.15
CA GLN A 65 -37.08 17.29 -24.95
C GLN A 65 -38.16 16.18 -25.11
N ASN A 66 -38.24 15.15 -24.27
CA ASN A 66 -37.91 15.09 -22.83
C ASN A 66 -37.62 13.66 -22.29
N ALA A 67 -37.44 13.51 -20.97
CA ALA A 67 -37.25 12.24 -20.22
C ALA A 67 -38.42 11.22 -20.40
N ASN A 68 -38.30 9.91 -20.11
CA ASN A 68 -37.99 9.32 -18.78
C ASN A 68 -37.63 7.81 -18.81
N TYR A 69 -37.28 7.24 -17.65
CA TYR A 69 -36.95 5.81 -17.42
C TYR A 69 -38.12 4.83 -17.65
N GLN A 70 -37.81 3.61 -18.12
CA GLN A 70 -38.21 2.37 -17.40
C GLN A 70 -37.36 1.14 -17.78
N PHE A 71 -37.57 0.02 -17.07
CA PHE A 71 -36.73 -1.19 -17.01
C PHE A 71 -37.64 -2.43 -17.04
N HIS A 72 -37.04 -3.65 -17.11
CA HIS A 72 -37.71 -4.98 -17.15
C HIS A 72 -38.28 -5.38 -18.52
N SER A 73 -38.41 -6.66 -18.90
CA SER A 73 -37.69 -7.92 -18.57
C SER A 73 -38.30 -9.07 -19.41
N TYR A 74 -37.54 -10.08 -19.85
CA TYR A 74 -37.86 -11.52 -19.76
C TYR A 74 -36.90 -12.41 -20.59
N ASP A 75 -36.54 -13.55 -19.98
CA ASP A 75 -36.03 -14.80 -20.59
C ASP A 75 -37.28 -15.67 -21.00
N PRO A 76 -37.24 -16.86 -21.66
CA PRO A 76 -36.07 -17.65 -22.07
C PRO A 76 -36.14 -18.41 -23.44
N SER A 77 -35.07 -19.17 -23.72
CA SER A 77 -35.09 -20.59 -24.17
C SER A 77 -34.97 -21.04 -25.65
N LEU A 78 -34.28 -22.20 -25.78
CA LEU A 78 -34.41 -23.33 -26.73
C LEU A 78 -33.86 -23.28 -28.19
N ASP A 79 -32.78 -24.05 -28.38
CA ASP A 79 -32.62 -25.18 -29.32
C ASP A 79 -33.15 -25.10 -30.78
N GLN A 80 -32.22 -25.13 -31.76
CA GLN A 80 -31.89 -26.39 -32.48
C GLN A 80 -30.73 -26.31 -33.49
N ARG A 81 -30.10 -27.48 -33.72
CA ARG A 81 -29.22 -27.83 -34.85
C ARG A 81 -30.04 -28.59 -35.90
N PRO A 82 -29.68 -28.58 -37.21
CA PRO A 82 -29.00 -29.76 -37.77
C PRO A 82 -28.02 -29.48 -38.93
N THR A 83 -27.48 -30.53 -39.57
CA THR A 83 -26.35 -30.50 -40.54
C THR A 83 -26.52 -31.44 -41.75
N ALA A 84 -26.20 -30.97 -42.97
CA ALA A 84 -25.86 -31.74 -44.21
C ALA A 84 -25.16 -30.79 -45.24
N ILE A 85 -24.35 -31.12 -46.26
CA ILE A 85 -23.62 -32.32 -46.79
C ILE A 85 -23.98 -32.70 -48.27
N GLN A 86 -22.96 -32.60 -49.16
CA GLN A 86 -22.83 -33.18 -50.53
C GLN A 86 -23.80 -32.76 -51.67
N PRO A 87 -23.51 -33.07 -52.98
CA PRO A 87 -22.25 -33.46 -53.67
C PRO A 87 -21.94 -32.67 -55.00
N SER A 88 -20.88 -33.07 -55.73
CA SER A 88 -20.43 -32.54 -57.05
C SER A 88 -20.88 -33.40 -58.26
N PRO A 89 -20.68 -32.95 -59.53
CA PRO A 89 -19.92 -33.76 -60.51
C PRO A 89 -19.02 -32.97 -61.51
N GLN A 90 -18.53 -33.63 -62.59
CA GLN A 90 -17.30 -33.32 -63.38
C GLN A 90 -17.51 -32.73 -64.80
N ASN A 91 -16.45 -32.12 -65.39
CA ASN A 91 -15.84 -32.35 -66.75
C ASN A 91 -14.99 -31.13 -67.23
N GLY A 92 -13.91 -31.24 -68.02
CA GLY A 92 -13.15 -32.41 -68.51
C GLY A 92 -11.94 -32.07 -69.43
N VAL A 93 -10.86 -32.86 -69.34
CA VAL A 93 -9.82 -33.29 -70.33
C VAL A 93 -9.31 -32.34 -71.45
N ASN A 94 -7.98 -32.07 -71.49
CA ASN A 94 -7.11 -32.43 -72.65
C ASN A 94 -5.58 -32.45 -72.35
N LEU A 95 -4.75 -33.02 -73.24
CA LEU A 95 -3.34 -33.42 -73.02
C LEU A 95 -2.36 -32.98 -74.14
N HIS A 96 -1.02 -33.03 -73.89
CA HIS A 96 0.16 -33.34 -74.77
C HIS A 96 1.48 -32.86 -74.06
N THR A 97 2.39 -33.69 -73.49
CA THR A 97 3.52 -34.50 -74.06
C THR A 97 4.68 -33.70 -74.70
N MET A 98 5.86 -33.47 -74.05
CA MET A 98 7.11 -34.31 -73.93
C MET A 98 8.19 -34.07 -75.06
N PRO A 99 9.51 -34.37 -74.92
CA PRO A 99 10.50 -34.04 -73.85
C PRO A 99 11.98 -33.71 -74.32
N HIS A 100 12.89 -33.34 -73.37
CA HIS A 100 14.40 -33.42 -73.41
C HIS A 100 15.22 -32.50 -74.38
N PRO A 101 16.58 -32.36 -74.28
CA PRO A 101 17.59 -32.83 -73.29
C PRO A 101 18.41 -31.65 -72.62
N PRO A 102 19.50 -31.87 -71.82
CA PRO A 102 20.14 -30.81 -71.00
C PRO A 102 21.50 -30.26 -71.49
N GLN A 103 21.98 -29.15 -70.89
CA GLN A 103 23.37 -28.67 -70.96
C GLN A 103 23.88 -28.11 -69.61
N HIS A 104 25.20 -28.14 -69.40
CA HIS A 104 25.88 -27.60 -68.21
C HIS A 104 26.13 -26.07 -68.31
N THR A 105 26.12 -25.37 -67.17
CA THR A 105 27.03 -24.22 -66.96
C THR A 105 27.20 -23.89 -65.47
N THR A 106 28.43 -23.52 -65.10
CA THR A 106 28.82 -22.81 -63.88
C THR A 106 29.89 -21.77 -64.27
N PRO A 107 30.25 -20.79 -63.43
CA PRO A 107 29.60 -20.29 -62.20
C PRO A 107 29.31 -18.76 -62.26
N GLN A 108 28.51 -18.24 -61.32
CA GLN A 108 28.76 -16.90 -60.76
C GLN A 108 28.46 -16.85 -59.25
N ARG A 109 29.40 -16.28 -58.48
CA ARG A 109 29.11 -15.76 -57.14
C ARG A 109 28.46 -14.39 -57.30
N GLN A 110 27.20 -14.25 -56.93
CA GLN A 110 26.59 -12.93 -56.83
C GLN A 110 27.03 -12.28 -55.51
N TYR A 111 27.87 -11.25 -55.60
CA TYR A 111 28.22 -10.41 -54.45
C TYR A 111 26.96 -9.67 -53.98
N VAL A 112 26.46 -10.00 -52.79
CA VAL A 112 25.42 -9.19 -52.14
C VAL A 112 26.08 -7.90 -51.67
N GLN A 113 25.56 -6.78 -52.17
CA GLN A 113 26.10 -5.45 -51.95
C GLN A 113 26.00 -5.08 -50.45
N GLN A 114 27.13 -4.75 -49.83
CA GLN A 114 27.14 -4.22 -48.46
C GLN A 114 26.49 -2.83 -48.44
N GLN A 115 25.29 -2.73 -47.86
CA GLN A 115 24.74 -1.46 -47.42
C GLN A 115 25.34 -1.06 -46.06
N GLU A 116 25.50 0.23 -45.84
CA GLU A 116 26.28 0.78 -44.72
C GLU A 116 25.56 0.64 -43.37
N TRP A 117 26.21 -0.01 -42.41
CA TRP A 117 25.72 -0.15 -41.03
C TRP A 117 26.27 0.92 -40.08
N GLN A 118 26.71 2.07 -40.60
CA GLN A 118 27.51 3.07 -39.87
C GLN A 118 26.75 3.93 -38.84
N HIS A 119 25.44 3.72 -38.62
CA HIS A 119 24.59 4.62 -37.81
C HIS A 119 23.90 3.97 -36.59
N MET A 120 24.40 2.82 -36.12
CA MET A 120 24.22 2.45 -34.71
C MET A 120 25.46 2.88 -33.92
N PRO A 121 25.31 3.59 -32.78
CA PRO A 121 26.46 3.90 -31.93
C PRO A 121 27.05 2.58 -31.40
N PRO A 122 28.40 2.44 -31.36
CA PRO A 122 29.01 1.25 -30.80
C PRO A 122 28.66 1.13 -29.30
N PRO A 123 28.46 -0.09 -28.77
CA PRO A 123 28.36 -0.27 -27.32
C PRO A 123 29.69 0.18 -26.70
N MET A 124 29.65 1.29 -25.95
CA MET A 124 30.85 1.93 -25.43
C MET A 124 31.64 0.97 -24.52
N SER A 125 32.94 0.90 -24.73
CA SER A 125 33.84 0.03 -23.98
C SER A 125 33.99 0.53 -22.54
N MET A 126 33.26 -0.09 -21.61
CA MET A 126 33.53 0.00 -20.18
C MET A 126 34.99 -0.40 -19.92
N SER A 127 35.80 0.55 -19.45
CA SER A 127 37.18 0.30 -19.03
C SER A 127 37.20 -0.52 -17.75
N MET A 128 37.82 -1.70 -17.80
CA MET A 128 38.02 -2.57 -16.64
C MET A 128 39.36 -2.22 -15.96
N PRO A 129 39.42 -2.09 -14.63
CA PRO A 129 40.69 -2.07 -13.90
C PRO A 129 41.29 -3.49 -13.86
N SER A 130 42.55 -3.63 -14.26
CA SER A 130 43.24 -4.92 -14.31
C SER A 130 43.64 -5.41 -12.92
N PRO A 131 43.35 -6.67 -12.53
CA PRO A 131 43.94 -7.29 -11.34
C PRO A 131 45.38 -7.71 -11.64
N SER A 132 46.35 -7.15 -10.92
CA SER A 132 47.76 -7.54 -11.01
C SER A 132 48.04 -8.82 -10.21
N TYR A 133 48.51 -9.86 -10.89
CA TYR A 133 49.05 -11.05 -10.23
C TYR A 133 50.45 -10.79 -9.68
N GLN A 134 50.74 -11.34 -8.49
CA GLN A 134 52.08 -11.26 -7.88
C GLN A 134 53.02 -12.32 -8.47
N SER A 135 54.24 -11.91 -8.81
CA SER A 135 55.38 -12.81 -8.99
C SER A 135 56.68 -12.13 -8.58
N SER A 136 57.26 -12.58 -7.46
CA SER A 136 58.63 -12.26 -7.02
C SER A 136 59.66 -13.12 -7.81
N PRO A 137 61.00 -12.93 -7.71
CA PRO A 137 61.72 -12.08 -6.75
C PRO A 137 62.99 -11.31 -7.25
N GLN A 138 63.44 -10.35 -6.41
CA GLN A 138 64.85 -10.04 -6.11
C GLN A 138 65.72 -9.24 -7.15
N PRO A 139 66.87 -8.62 -6.74
CA PRO A 139 67.00 -7.15 -6.88
C PRO A 139 68.36 -6.61 -7.39
N GLN A 140 68.45 -5.29 -7.69
CA GLN A 140 69.58 -4.41 -7.30
C GLN A 140 69.42 -2.88 -7.56
N MET A 141 69.92 -2.11 -6.60
CA MET A 141 70.43 -0.72 -6.52
C MET A 141 70.16 0.39 -7.60
N THR A 142 69.60 1.51 -7.10
CA THR A 142 70.05 2.94 -7.14
C THR A 142 71.33 3.34 -7.93
N PRO A 143 71.45 4.58 -8.49
CA PRO A 143 71.18 5.86 -7.79
C PRO A 143 70.55 7.05 -8.58
N MET A 144 70.42 8.21 -7.89
CA MET A 144 69.76 9.47 -8.30
C MET A 144 70.62 10.46 -9.13
N THR A 145 69.99 11.47 -9.75
CA THR A 145 70.43 12.90 -9.77
C THR A 145 69.28 13.84 -10.28
N PRO A 146 69.26 15.19 -10.04
CA PRO A 146 67.99 15.98 -9.98
C PRO A 146 67.94 17.40 -10.64
N ILE A 147 66.74 18.05 -10.63
CA ILE A 147 66.45 19.53 -10.73
C ILE A 147 66.65 20.18 -12.14
N PRO A 148 66.08 21.36 -12.57
CA PRO A 148 65.08 22.33 -12.01
C PRO A 148 63.83 22.66 -12.91
N PRO A 149 62.89 23.54 -12.46
CA PRO A 149 61.76 24.12 -13.25
C PRO A 149 61.83 25.65 -13.52
N PRO A 150 61.08 26.14 -14.53
CA PRO A 150 60.33 27.44 -14.51
C PRO A 150 58.95 27.35 -15.25
N SER A 151 58.02 28.33 -15.35
CA SER A 151 57.62 29.56 -14.58
C SER A 151 56.21 30.04 -15.08
N ILE A 152 55.67 31.20 -14.65
CA ILE A 152 54.36 31.80 -15.06
C ILE A 152 54.52 33.34 -15.25
N PRO A 153 53.77 34.00 -16.18
CA PRO A 153 53.19 35.33 -15.85
C PRO A 153 51.83 35.74 -16.49
N HIS A 154 51.19 36.72 -15.82
CA HIS A 154 50.13 37.69 -16.19
C HIS A 154 50.42 38.97 -15.33
N PRO A 155 49.84 40.20 -15.50
CA PRO A 155 48.46 40.53 -15.98
C PRO A 155 48.23 41.91 -16.74
N GLN A 156 46.96 42.20 -17.05
CA GLN A 156 46.18 43.49 -17.12
C GLN A 156 46.79 44.89 -17.44
N HIS A 157 46.06 45.71 -18.25
CA HIS A 157 45.44 47.03 -17.89
C HIS A 157 44.65 47.73 -19.05
N GLN A 158 44.02 48.92 -18.81
CA GLN A 158 43.07 49.69 -19.68
C GLN A 158 43.58 51.14 -20.00
N PRO A 159 42.73 52.18 -20.30
CA PRO A 159 42.07 52.61 -21.56
C PRO A 159 42.55 54.01 -22.10
N PRO A 160 41.94 54.65 -23.14
CA PRO A 160 40.96 55.77 -22.93
C PRO A 160 39.88 55.99 -24.07
N HIS A 161 39.27 57.19 -24.21
CA HIS A 161 38.01 57.51 -24.96
C HIS A 161 38.04 58.81 -25.86
N GLN A 162 36.89 59.13 -26.54
CA GLN A 162 36.41 60.40 -27.19
C GLN A 162 36.55 60.52 -28.75
N HIS A 163 35.73 61.24 -29.57
CA HIS A 163 34.44 61.97 -29.41
C HIS A 163 33.71 62.37 -30.76
N HIS A 164 32.40 62.75 -30.70
CA HIS A 164 31.57 63.60 -31.64
C HIS A 164 31.28 63.05 -33.09
N GLN A 165 30.25 63.42 -33.91
CA GLN A 165 29.14 64.44 -33.97
C GLN A 165 28.01 63.95 -34.97
N GLN A 166 26.87 64.58 -35.40
CA GLN A 166 26.19 65.89 -35.16
C GLN A 166 24.61 65.87 -35.23
N GLN A 167 23.95 66.19 -36.37
CA GLN A 167 22.51 66.64 -36.54
C GLN A 167 21.92 66.20 -37.93
N GLN A 168 20.65 66.37 -38.38
CA GLN A 168 19.78 67.58 -38.44
C GLN A 168 18.33 67.34 -39.01
N HIS A 169 17.43 68.34 -38.83
CA HIS A 169 16.20 68.70 -39.60
C HIS A 169 14.79 68.06 -39.37
N GLN A 170 13.77 68.84 -39.77
CA GLN A 170 12.30 68.74 -39.52
C GLN A 170 11.54 69.56 -40.61
N PRO A 171 10.22 69.31 -40.87
CA PRO A 171 9.30 70.37 -41.33
C PRO A 171 7.91 70.41 -40.63
N GLN A 172 7.12 71.47 -40.88
CA GLN A 172 5.86 71.83 -40.19
C GLN A 172 4.57 71.67 -41.05
N PHE A 173 3.43 71.43 -40.39
CA PHE A 173 2.11 72.13 -40.54
C PHE A 173 1.27 71.84 -39.27
N GLN A 174 0.50 72.70 -38.57
CA GLN A 174 0.05 74.11 -38.66
C GLN A 174 -1.41 74.35 -39.14
N TYR A 175 -2.33 74.60 -38.19
CA TYR A 175 -3.63 75.29 -38.34
C TYR A 175 -4.06 75.92 -36.97
N GLN A 176 -5.18 76.66 -36.89
CA GLN A 176 -5.33 77.75 -35.90
C GLN A 176 -6.77 78.05 -35.38
N HIS A 177 -6.91 78.21 -34.05
CA HIS A 177 -8.03 78.86 -33.29
C HIS A 177 -9.41 78.12 -33.26
N GLN A 178 -10.36 78.37 -32.33
CA GLN A 178 -10.61 79.55 -31.46
C GLN A 178 -11.22 79.24 -30.04
N GLN A 179 -11.22 80.27 -29.18
CA GLN A 179 -11.76 80.56 -27.81
C GLN A 179 -13.25 80.15 -27.50
N GLN A 180 -13.86 80.20 -26.28
CA GLN A 180 -13.49 80.40 -24.84
C GLN A 180 -14.66 80.06 -23.84
N PHE A 181 -14.34 79.82 -22.56
CA PHE A 181 -15.07 80.12 -21.28
C PHE A 181 -16.55 79.70 -20.97
N SER A 182 -16.68 78.71 -20.07
CA SER A 182 -17.48 78.64 -18.80
C SER A 182 -18.82 79.41 -18.58
N GLN A 183 -19.87 78.71 -18.09
CA GLN A 183 -20.36 78.76 -16.67
C GLN A 183 -21.51 77.76 -16.35
N GLN A 184 -21.92 77.69 -15.07
CA GLN A 184 -22.81 76.67 -14.45
C GLN A 184 -24.33 76.86 -14.72
N HIS A 185 -25.12 75.77 -14.81
CA HIS A 185 -26.10 75.42 -13.76
C HIS A 185 -26.76 74.02 -13.88
N GLN A 186 -27.33 73.60 -12.74
CA GLN A 186 -28.32 72.57 -12.38
C GLN A 186 -29.35 72.10 -13.46
N GLN A 187 -30.10 70.99 -13.33
CA GLN A 187 -30.34 69.93 -12.30
C GLN A 187 -30.77 68.63 -13.09
N GLN A 188 -31.23 67.44 -12.63
CA GLN A 188 -31.65 66.77 -11.37
C GLN A 188 -31.54 65.22 -11.64
N GLN A 189 -31.85 64.21 -10.80
CA GLN A 189 -32.22 64.00 -9.38
C GLN A 189 -31.83 62.54 -8.98
N GLN A 190 -31.69 62.24 -7.68
CA GLN A 190 -31.72 60.88 -7.11
C GLN A 190 -32.23 60.93 -5.65
N GLN A 191 -32.88 59.87 -5.16
CA GLN A 191 -33.27 59.62 -3.75
C GLN A 191 -33.37 58.10 -3.49
N GLN A 192 -33.22 57.51 -2.29
CA GLN A 192 -32.60 57.83 -0.97
C GLN A 192 -32.35 56.44 -0.30
N TYR A 193 -31.23 56.08 0.33
CA TYR A 193 -30.45 56.57 1.51
C TYR A 193 -30.84 55.96 2.90
N GLN A 194 -29.85 55.85 3.80
CA GLN A 194 -29.88 55.02 5.03
C GLN A 194 -29.77 55.81 6.36
N ARG A 195 -30.08 55.10 7.46
CA ARG A 195 -29.72 55.30 8.90
C ARG A 195 -30.33 56.48 9.68
N GLN A 196 -30.76 56.19 10.92
CA GLN A 196 -30.20 56.84 12.12
C GLN A 196 -30.36 55.98 13.40
N TYR A 197 -29.69 56.37 14.49
CA TYR A 197 -29.77 55.82 15.85
C TYR A 197 -29.89 57.00 16.84
N GLN A 198 -30.80 56.96 17.82
CA GLN A 198 -30.63 57.48 19.21
C GLN A 198 -31.91 57.30 20.06
N THR A 199 -31.77 57.39 21.39
CA THR A 199 -32.81 57.18 22.44
C THR A 199 -33.17 58.51 23.15
N PRO A 200 -34.38 58.67 23.76
CA PRO A 200 -34.50 58.41 25.21
C PRO A 200 -35.89 58.01 25.79
N VAL A 201 -35.81 57.26 26.91
CA VAL A 201 -36.69 57.08 28.10
C VAL A 201 -38.06 57.81 28.22
N HIS A 202 -39.20 57.07 28.36
CA HIS A 202 -39.98 56.93 29.63
C HIS A 202 -41.23 55.97 29.59
N ARG A 203 -41.81 55.73 30.79
CA ARG A 203 -42.92 54.82 31.23
C ARG A 203 -44.21 54.85 30.35
N HIS A 204 -45.13 53.86 30.32
CA HIS A 204 -45.78 53.08 31.42
C HIS A 204 -46.47 51.76 30.95
N VAL A 205 -46.65 50.81 31.91
CA VAL A 205 -47.64 49.68 32.06
C VAL A 205 -48.37 49.10 30.81
N SER A 206 -48.22 47.78 30.57
CA SER A 206 -49.31 46.76 30.58
C SER A 206 -48.83 45.38 30.10
N SER A 207 -49.26 44.31 30.78
CA SER A 207 -49.26 42.91 30.26
C SER A 207 -50.68 42.55 29.82
N PRO A 208 -50.89 41.63 28.86
CA PRO A 208 -51.12 40.24 29.27
C PRO A 208 -50.75 39.11 28.26
N VAL A 209 -50.45 37.93 28.82
CA VAL A 209 -50.73 36.57 28.29
C VAL A 209 -50.02 36.10 27.00
N ALA A 210 -49.89 34.78 26.84
CA ALA A 210 -49.14 34.09 25.80
C ALA A 210 -50.01 33.17 24.92
N VAL A 211 -49.52 32.88 23.70
CA VAL A 211 -50.04 31.90 22.74
C VAL A 211 -48.80 31.14 22.22
N GLN A 212 -48.54 29.89 22.61
CA GLN A 212 -49.18 28.61 22.23
C GLN A 212 -48.88 28.11 20.81
N SER A 213 -48.58 26.81 20.73
CA SER A 213 -48.15 26.08 19.52
C SER A 213 -49.32 25.28 18.89
N PRO A 214 -49.24 24.88 17.61
CA PRO A 214 -50.33 24.14 16.93
C PRO A 214 -50.60 22.75 17.51
N GLN A 215 -51.87 22.33 17.51
CA GLN A 215 -52.34 21.00 17.93
C GLN A 215 -52.65 20.08 16.74
N LEU A 216 -52.73 18.77 17.01
CA LEU A 216 -53.29 17.75 16.11
C LEU A 216 -54.75 17.41 16.51
N PRO A 217 -55.63 17.04 15.56
CA PRO A 217 -57.04 16.72 15.84
C PRO A 217 -57.25 15.29 16.40
N PRO A 218 -58.32 15.00 17.17
CA PRO A 218 -58.41 13.75 17.95
C PRO A 218 -59.71 12.92 17.78
N GLN A 219 -59.74 11.79 18.51
CA GLN A 219 -60.92 10.97 18.94
C GLN A 219 -61.63 10.05 17.92
N PHE A 220 -61.70 8.75 18.26
CA PHE A 220 -62.90 8.20 18.91
C PHE A 220 -62.58 6.95 19.75
N VAL A 221 -63.41 6.63 20.77
CA VAL A 221 -63.32 5.43 21.62
C VAL A 221 -64.73 4.98 22.02
N PRO A 222 -65.03 3.67 21.96
CA PRO A 222 -65.94 3.10 22.96
C PRO A 222 -65.55 1.71 23.50
N HIS A 223 -66.03 1.46 24.72
CA HIS A 223 -66.28 0.19 25.42
C HIS A 223 -67.65 0.41 26.14
N PRO A 224 -68.40 -0.61 26.66
CA PRO A 224 -67.91 -1.90 27.19
C PRO A 224 -68.84 -3.14 26.98
N SER A 225 -68.52 -4.23 27.71
CA SER A 225 -69.45 -5.20 28.33
C SER A 225 -70.13 -6.35 27.56
N ASN A 226 -69.47 -7.52 27.59
CA ASN A 226 -69.90 -8.73 28.33
C ASN A 226 -71.29 -9.39 28.07
N ARG A 227 -71.35 -10.55 27.37
CA ARG A 227 -71.81 -11.88 27.92
C ARG A 227 -72.08 -13.04 26.90
N HIS A 228 -71.55 -14.23 27.24
CA HIS A 228 -72.09 -15.60 27.10
C HIS A 228 -72.28 -16.37 25.75
N ILE A 229 -71.92 -17.68 25.83
CA ILE A 229 -72.43 -18.88 25.09
C ILE A 229 -72.00 -19.05 23.61
N SER A 230 -71.72 -20.24 23.04
CA SER A 230 -70.99 -21.48 23.46
C SER A 230 -71.11 -22.56 22.36
N THR A 231 -70.01 -23.03 21.74
CA THR A 231 -69.78 -24.37 21.06
C THR A 231 -68.41 -24.31 20.35
N ALA A 232 -67.40 -25.15 20.65
CA ALA A 232 -67.20 -26.57 20.30
C ALA A 232 -66.83 -26.79 18.79
N ALA A 233 -65.75 -27.50 18.40
CA ALA A 233 -64.69 -28.16 19.19
C ALA A 233 -63.37 -28.45 18.39
N ARG A 234 -62.26 -28.67 19.13
CA ARG A 234 -61.02 -29.46 18.88
C ARG A 234 -60.43 -29.65 17.46
N ILE A 235 -59.10 -29.46 17.36
CA ILE A 235 -58.07 -30.55 17.21
C ILE A 235 -56.64 -29.96 17.45
N ASP A 236 -55.68 -30.80 17.88
CA ASP A 236 -54.26 -30.48 18.15
C ASP A 236 -53.44 -30.11 16.89
N PRO A 237 -52.27 -29.44 17.06
CA PRO A 237 -51.03 -30.22 16.86
C PRO A 237 -49.89 -29.94 17.86
N ARG A 238 -49.00 -30.95 18.02
CA ARG A 238 -47.75 -30.91 18.80
C ARG A 238 -46.61 -30.19 18.07
N ALA A 239 -45.76 -29.47 18.82
CA ALA A 239 -44.30 -29.45 18.65
C ALA A 239 -43.61 -28.93 19.92
N SER A 240 -42.34 -29.27 20.15
CA SER A 240 -41.51 -28.82 21.28
C SER A 240 -40.25 -28.09 20.79
N PRO A 241 -39.53 -27.40 21.67
CA PRO A 241 -38.15 -27.87 21.88
C PRO A 241 -37.79 -28.14 23.35
N ILE A 242 -36.86 -29.08 23.48
CA ILE A 242 -36.33 -29.70 24.70
C ILE A 242 -35.61 -28.68 25.59
N SER A 243 -35.80 -28.79 26.92
CA SER A 243 -34.84 -28.31 27.93
C SER A 243 -34.38 -29.50 28.76
N ALA A 244 -33.07 -29.61 29.03
CA ALA A 244 -32.46 -30.77 29.68
C ALA A 244 -31.67 -30.36 30.92
N SER A 245 -32.16 -30.71 32.10
CA SER A 245 -31.41 -30.67 33.36
C SER A 245 -32.05 -31.64 34.36
N PRO A 246 -31.37 -32.73 34.75
CA PRO A 246 -31.97 -33.79 35.55
C PRO A 246 -32.12 -33.41 37.02
N ARG A 247 -33.34 -33.52 37.56
CA ARG A 247 -33.58 -33.59 39.00
C ARG A 247 -33.78 -35.04 39.39
N LEU A 248 -32.83 -35.61 40.13
CA LEU A 248 -33.03 -36.87 40.84
C LEU A 248 -33.82 -36.60 42.12
N GLY A 249 -34.84 -37.42 42.39
CA GLY A 249 -35.58 -37.45 43.64
C GLY A 249 -35.83 -38.90 44.05
N THR A 250 -35.68 -39.20 45.34
CA THR A 250 -35.78 -40.56 45.88
C THR A 250 -36.48 -40.59 47.23
N HIS A 251 -37.63 -41.26 47.27
CA HIS A 251 -38.13 -41.91 48.50
C HIS A 251 -37.43 -43.29 48.62
N GLY A 252 -37.20 -43.91 49.78
CA GLY A 252 -37.43 -43.48 51.17
C GLY A 252 -37.93 -44.64 52.05
N ILE A 253 -37.03 -45.40 52.71
CA ILE A 253 -37.38 -46.64 53.45
C ILE A 253 -36.66 -46.77 54.83
N THR A 254 -37.49 -46.76 55.89
CA THR A 254 -37.39 -47.37 57.26
C THR A 254 -36.18 -47.27 58.23
N ARG A 255 -36.50 -46.70 59.42
CA ARG A 255 -36.28 -47.22 60.81
C ARG A 255 -34.88 -47.27 61.49
N SER A 256 -34.66 -46.27 62.39
CA SER A 256 -34.28 -46.41 63.84
C SER A 256 -32.93 -47.02 64.30
N PRO A 257 -32.39 -46.65 65.50
CA PRO A 257 -32.49 -45.39 66.25
C PRO A 257 -31.15 -44.90 66.93
N SER A 258 -31.16 -43.64 67.42
CA SER A 258 -30.42 -43.10 68.58
C SER A 258 -28.90 -43.34 68.80
N VAL A 259 -28.08 -42.30 68.57
CA VAL A 259 -27.03 -41.63 69.43
C VAL A 259 -26.38 -40.56 68.50
N GLY A 260 -26.02 -39.34 68.85
CA GLY A 260 -26.02 -38.57 70.11
C GLY A 260 -24.90 -37.52 70.07
N SER A 261 -25.10 -36.35 70.69
CA SER A 261 -24.14 -35.21 70.76
C SER A 261 -23.82 -34.43 69.46
N ALA A 262 -24.35 -33.20 69.38
CA ALA A 262 -23.65 -31.95 68.99
C ALA A 262 -24.66 -30.87 68.54
N ARG A 263 -24.96 -29.89 69.41
CA ARG A 263 -25.68 -28.67 69.00
C ARG A 263 -24.69 -27.68 68.36
N SER A 264 -24.68 -27.59 67.03
CA SER A 264 -24.31 -26.34 66.37
C SER A 264 -25.54 -25.42 66.36
N PRO A 265 -25.41 -24.12 66.72
CA PRO A 265 -26.55 -23.20 66.69
C PRO A 265 -27.00 -22.93 65.24
N ALA A 266 -28.29 -22.66 65.05
CA ALA A 266 -28.80 -22.17 63.78
C ALA A 266 -28.19 -20.79 63.46
N PRO A 267 -27.88 -20.47 62.19
CA PRO A 267 -27.44 -19.13 61.81
C PRO A 267 -28.51 -18.10 62.20
N THR A 268 -28.10 -17.03 62.88
CA THR A 268 -28.97 -15.89 63.13
C THR A 268 -29.34 -15.21 61.80
N PRO A 269 -30.61 -14.80 61.60
CA PRO A 269 -31.03 -14.07 60.40
C PRO A 269 -30.55 -12.61 60.47
N GLY A 270 -29.24 -12.41 60.36
CA GLY A 270 -28.57 -11.10 60.49
C GLY A 270 -27.41 -10.87 59.51
N LEU A 271 -27.12 -11.84 58.63
CA LEU A 271 -26.10 -11.74 57.58
C LEU A 271 -26.74 -12.00 56.21
N VAL A 272 -27.58 -11.06 55.77
CA VAL A 272 -27.82 -10.87 54.34
C VAL A 272 -26.54 -10.27 53.77
N PRO A 273 -25.86 -10.88 52.78
CA PRO A 273 -24.72 -10.24 52.13
C PRO A 273 -25.15 -8.86 51.61
N HIS A 274 -24.38 -7.80 51.89
CA HIS A 274 -24.73 -6.50 51.31
C HIS A 274 -24.73 -6.63 49.79
N HIS A 275 -25.86 -6.30 49.15
CA HIS A 275 -26.00 -6.44 47.69
C HIS A 275 -24.91 -5.66 46.92
N ALA A 276 -24.34 -4.61 47.51
CA ALA A 276 -23.19 -3.89 46.97
C ALA A 276 -21.92 -4.76 46.89
N ASP A 277 -21.66 -5.59 47.91
CA ASP A 277 -20.52 -6.51 47.99
C ASP A 277 -20.71 -7.65 46.99
N THR A 278 -21.93 -8.20 46.90
CA THR A 278 -22.28 -9.22 45.89
C THR A 278 -22.13 -8.69 44.47
N ASN A 279 -22.60 -7.47 44.19
CA ASN A 279 -22.43 -6.82 42.88
C ASN A 279 -20.94 -6.58 42.56
N SER A 280 -20.17 -6.13 43.55
CA SER A 280 -18.73 -5.89 43.37
C SER A 280 -17.97 -7.18 43.08
N LEU A 281 -18.29 -8.27 43.80
CA LEU A 281 -17.73 -9.60 43.57
C LEU A 281 -18.07 -10.13 42.18
N LEU A 282 -19.32 -9.98 41.70
CA LEU A 282 -19.73 -10.39 40.36
C LEU A 282 -18.96 -9.63 39.25
N ILE A 283 -18.68 -8.34 39.45
CA ILE A 283 -17.85 -7.56 38.50
C ILE A 283 -16.42 -8.08 38.48
N CYS A 284 -15.81 -8.35 39.63
CA CYS A 284 -14.46 -8.91 39.72
C CYS A 284 -14.37 -10.29 39.05
N ILE A 285 -15.33 -11.17 39.31
CA ILE A 285 -15.42 -12.50 38.70
C ILE A 285 -15.60 -12.40 37.17
N ALA A 286 -16.41 -11.45 36.68
CA ALA A 286 -16.55 -11.22 35.24
C ALA A 286 -15.22 -10.83 34.58
N GLU A 287 -14.47 -9.89 35.17
CA GLU A 287 -13.17 -9.47 34.66
C GLU A 287 -12.10 -10.57 34.77
N GLU A 288 -12.17 -11.44 35.78
CA GLU A 288 -11.32 -12.64 35.88
C GLU A 288 -11.62 -13.62 34.73
N TYR A 289 -12.89 -13.93 34.46
CA TYR A 289 -13.29 -14.76 33.33
C TYR A 289 -12.87 -14.17 31.97
N PHE A 290 -13.05 -12.86 31.75
CA PHE A 290 -12.58 -12.20 30.53
C PHE A 290 -11.05 -12.18 30.41
N SER A 291 -10.32 -12.17 31.52
CA SER A 291 -8.85 -12.22 31.52
C SER A 291 -8.34 -13.63 31.19
N LYS A 292 -8.87 -14.66 31.86
CA LYS A 292 -8.56 -16.06 31.56
C LYS A 292 -8.92 -16.43 30.11
N ALA A 293 -10.06 -15.94 29.60
CA ALA A 293 -10.44 -16.12 28.20
C ALA A 293 -9.37 -15.52 27.26
N ARG A 294 -8.99 -14.24 27.46
CA ARG A 294 -7.96 -13.57 26.63
C ARG A 294 -6.62 -14.29 26.62
N GLU A 295 -6.17 -14.82 27.76
CA GLU A 295 -4.92 -15.59 27.84
C GLU A 295 -4.94 -16.84 26.94
N SER A 296 -6.07 -17.55 26.85
CA SER A 296 -6.19 -18.75 26.00
C SER A 296 -6.21 -18.46 24.48
N THR A 297 -6.52 -17.23 24.06
CA THR A 297 -6.64 -16.87 22.64
C THR A 297 -5.36 -17.12 21.84
N VAL A 298 -4.19 -16.94 22.46
CA VAL A 298 -2.89 -17.06 21.78
C VAL A 298 -2.65 -18.50 21.33
N SER A 299 -2.86 -19.48 22.21
CA SER A 299 -2.74 -20.90 21.88
C SER A 299 -3.88 -21.40 20.98
N MET A 300 -5.09 -20.86 21.14
CA MET A 300 -6.25 -21.24 20.32
C MET A 300 -6.07 -20.87 18.84
N VAL A 301 -5.48 -19.73 18.52
CA VAL A 301 -5.31 -19.32 17.10
C VAL A 301 -4.23 -20.11 16.39
N GLU A 302 -3.26 -20.68 17.11
CA GLU A 302 -2.27 -21.61 16.57
C GLU A 302 -2.88 -22.99 16.26
N ASN A 303 -3.85 -23.46 17.06
CA ASN A 303 -4.62 -24.69 16.82
C ASN A 303 -6.07 -24.52 17.28
N ILE A 304 -6.99 -24.16 16.37
CA ILE A 304 -8.41 -23.98 16.71
C ILE A 304 -9.09 -25.35 16.81
N ASP A 305 -9.19 -25.88 18.02
CA ASP A 305 -10.02 -27.05 18.33
C ASP A 305 -11.40 -26.65 18.90
N ALA A 306 -12.39 -27.53 18.71
CA ALA A 306 -13.78 -27.26 19.08
C ALA A 306 -14.03 -27.27 20.61
N GLN A 307 -13.17 -27.91 21.40
CA GLN A 307 -13.29 -27.98 22.86
C GLN A 307 -12.75 -26.71 23.51
N SER A 308 -11.56 -26.24 23.12
CA SER A 308 -11.01 -24.95 23.58
C SER A 308 -11.89 -23.78 23.14
N LEU A 309 -12.46 -23.82 21.93
CA LEU A 309 -13.44 -22.82 21.49
C LEU A 309 -14.72 -22.83 22.37
N ASN A 310 -15.19 -24.01 22.78
CA ASN A 310 -16.32 -24.10 23.70
C ASN A 310 -16.00 -23.59 25.10
N GLU A 311 -14.82 -23.92 25.66
CA GLU A 311 -14.38 -23.40 26.96
C GLU A 311 -14.22 -21.88 26.93
N TYR A 312 -13.60 -21.33 25.88
CA TYR A 312 -13.48 -19.88 25.67
C TYR A 312 -14.86 -19.18 25.64
N GLN A 313 -15.77 -19.67 24.79
CA GLN A 313 -17.12 -19.11 24.69
C GLN A 313 -17.88 -19.22 26.02
N LYS A 314 -17.68 -20.30 26.78
CA LYS A 314 -18.26 -20.50 28.12
C LYS A 314 -17.69 -19.51 29.15
N LEU A 315 -16.38 -19.23 29.13
CA LEU A 315 -15.77 -18.21 30.00
C LEU A 315 -16.36 -16.83 29.70
N VAL A 316 -16.41 -16.42 28.42
CA VAL A 316 -17.00 -15.14 28.00
C VAL A 316 -18.48 -15.05 28.36
N ALA A 317 -19.28 -16.09 28.08
CA ALA A 317 -20.70 -16.12 28.41
C ALA A 317 -20.97 -16.06 29.92
N THR A 318 -20.12 -16.70 30.74
CA THR A 318 -20.24 -16.63 32.20
C THR A 318 -19.93 -15.22 32.71
N GLY A 319 -18.86 -14.58 32.19
CA GLY A 319 -18.55 -13.19 32.52
C GLY A 319 -19.64 -12.19 32.09
N LEU A 320 -20.23 -12.39 30.91
CA LEU A 320 -21.38 -11.59 30.45
C LEU A 320 -22.59 -11.75 31.37
N GLY A 321 -22.96 -12.99 31.75
CA GLY A 321 -24.05 -13.24 32.69
C GLY A 321 -23.80 -12.65 34.09
N CYS A 322 -22.55 -12.62 34.55
CA CYS A 322 -22.19 -11.92 35.78
C CYS A 322 -22.43 -10.39 35.69
N LEU A 323 -22.13 -9.75 34.54
CA LEU A 323 -22.44 -8.33 34.33
C LEU A 323 -23.94 -8.08 34.17
N GLU A 324 -24.67 -8.97 33.48
CA GLU A 324 -26.12 -8.89 33.29
C GLU A 324 -26.87 -8.93 34.62
N ALA A 325 -26.56 -9.92 35.48
CA ALA A 325 -27.16 -10.05 36.82
C ALA A 325 -26.92 -8.80 37.71
N VAL A 326 -25.80 -8.11 37.52
CA VAL A 326 -25.54 -6.84 38.22
C VAL A 326 -26.36 -5.69 37.61
N LEU A 327 -26.55 -5.66 36.28
CA LEU A 327 -27.39 -4.65 35.60
C LEU A 327 -28.89 -4.78 35.90
N GLU A 328 -29.36 -5.97 36.29
CA GLU A 328 -30.73 -6.17 36.81
C GLU A 328 -30.90 -5.72 38.27
N SER A 329 -29.80 -5.53 39.02
CA SER A 329 -29.89 -5.24 40.46
C SER A 329 -30.49 -3.84 40.74
N PRO A 330 -31.45 -3.71 41.68
CA PRO A 330 -32.30 -2.52 41.79
C PRO A 330 -31.64 -1.28 42.43
N LYS A 331 -30.31 -1.28 42.68
CA LYS A 331 -29.59 -0.24 43.42
C LYS A 331 -28.14 -0.03 42.96
N LEU A 332 -27.92 0.18 41.66
CA LEU A 332 -26.61 0.66 41.16
C LEU A 332 -26.45 2.18 41.29
N GLN A 333 -25.21 2.64 41.50
CA GLN A 333 -24.88 4.05 41.30
C GLN A 333 -24.84 4.38 39.81
N PRO A 334 -25.41 5.51 39.33
CA PRO A 334 -25.52 5.79 37.89
C PRO A 334 -24.20 5.75 37.11
N ARG A 335 -23.07 6.14 37.71
CA ARG A 335 -21.76 6.05 37.03
C ARG A 335 -21.28 4.60 36.94
N LEU A 336 -21.45 3.80 37.99
CA LEU A 336 -21.12 2.37 37.96
C LEU A 336 -21.98 1.62 36.93
N GLU A 337 -23.28 1.89 36.93
CA GLU A 337 -24.24 1.36 35.96
C GLU A 337 -23.85 1.70 34.51
N ALA A 338 -23.42 2.94 34.24
CA ALA A 338 -22.90 3.35 32.94
C ALA A 338 -21.60 2.63 32.56
N ARG A 339 -20.63 2.48 33.49
CA ARG A 339 -19.38 1.73 33.27
C ARG A 339 -19.65 0.26 32.92
N ILE A 340 -20.56 -0.39 33.65
CA ILE A 340 -20.94 -1.79 33.40
C ILE A 340 -21.61 -1.93 32.04
N ARG A 341 -22.55 -1.04 31.66
CA ARG A 341 -23.16 -1.09 30.31
C ARG A 341 -22.15 -0.85 29.18
N PHE A 342 -21.17 0.02 29.38
CA PHE A 342 -20.09 0.22 28.40
C PHE A 342 -19.22 -1.04 28.26
N ARG A 343 -18.81 -1.65 29.38
CA ARG A 343 -18.01 -2.89 29.39
C ARG A 343 -18.75 -4.08 28.78
N TYR A 344 -20.00 -4.29 29.19
CA TYR A 344 -20.91 -5.31 28.65
C TYR A 344 -21.09 -5.16 27.14
N ALA A 345 -21.39 -3.95 26.66
CA ALA A 345 -21.52 -3.69 25.24
C ALA A 345 -20.21 -3.89 24.44
N SER A 346 -19.05 -3.59 25.04
CA SER A 346 -17.74 -3.84 24.40
C SER A 346 -17.55 -5.33 24.17
N ILE A 347 -17.65 -6.15 25.22
CA ILE A 347 -17.51 -7.62 25.11
C ILE A 347 -18.55 -8.22 24.16
N LEU A 348 -19.83 -7.79 24.24
CA LEU A 348 -20.84 -8.23 23.27
C LEU A 348 -20.44 -7.88 21.82
N SER A 349 -19.89 -6.71 21.57
CA SER A 349 -19.48 -6.27 20.23
C SER A 349 -18.17 -6.89 19.71
N GLU A 350 -17.37 -7.46 20.61
CA GLU A 350 -16.02 -7.97 20.31
C GLU A 350 -15.95 -9.50 20.32
N GLU A 351 -16.90 -10.18 20.98
CA GLU A 351 -16.97 -11.65 21.12
C GLU A 351 -18.26 -12.30 20.61
N THR A 352 -19.32 -11.53 20.32
CA THR A 352 -20.66 -12.11 20.04
C THR A 352 -21.34 -11.53 18.81
N ASN A 353 -22.36 -12.24 18.32
CA ASN A 353 -23.25 -11.76 17.25
C ASN A 353 -24.50 -11.02 17.78
N ASN A 354 -24.61 -10.78 19.10
CA ASN A 354 -25.79 -10.19 19.74
C ASN A 354 -25.85 -8.65 19.56
N VAL A 355 -25.73 -8.16 18.32
CA VAL A 355 -25.50 -6.72 18.09
C VAL A 355 -26.68 -5.83 18.52
N MET A 356 -27.92 -6.34 18.43
CA MET A 356 -29.11 -5.63 18.94
C MET A 356 -29.04 -5.40 20.46
N GLU A 357 -28.45 -6.33 21.19
CA GLU A 357 -28.27 -6.27 22.64
C GLU A 357 -27.19 -5.25 23.02
N ALA A 358 -26.05 -5.28 22.32
CA ALA A 358 -24.99 -4.28 22.45
C ALA A 358 -25.50 -2.86 22.11
N GLU A 359 -26.25 -2.69 21.01
CA GLU A 359 -26.86 -1.41 20.61
C GLU A 359 -27.90 -0.93 21.64
N THR A 360 -28.67 -1.85 22.24
CA THR A 360 -29.61 -1.55 23.33
C THR A 360 -28.90 -1.14 24.63
N ALA A 361 -27.83 -1.83 25.01
CA ALA A 361 -27.01 -1.51 26.17
C ALA A 361 -26.33 -0.15 26.03
N LEU A 362 -25.76 0.15 24.84
CA LEU A 362 -25.21 1.45 24.49
C LEU A 362 -26.26 2.56 24.54
N THR A 363 -27.44 2.35 23.96
CA THR A 363 -28.52 3.35 23.95
C THR A 363 -28.99 3.68 25.37
N LYS A 364 -29.24 2.65 26.21
CA LYS A 364 -29.56 2.81 27.63
C LYS A 364 -28.44 3.53 28.40
N GLY A 365 -27.18 3.19 28.10
CA GLY A 365 -25.99 3.84 28.68
C GLY A 365 -25.88 5.32 28.32
N ILE A 366 -26.02 5.67 27.05
CA ILE A 366 -25.95 7.05 26.53
C ILE A 366 -27.01 7.92 27.22
N THR A 367 -28.27 7.49 27.26
CA THR A 367 -29.34 8.25 27.94
C THR A 367 -29.09 8.40 29.44
N LEU A 368 -28.49 7.40 30.10
CA LEU A 368 -28.09 7.49 31.50
C LEU A 368 -26.95 8.52 31.69
N CYS A 369 -25.93 8.48 30.83
CA CYS A 369 -24.82 9.44 30.83
C CYS A 369 -25.29 10.88 30.55
N GLU A 370 -26.27 11.09 29.67
CA GLU A 370 -26.85 12.40 29.40
C GLU A 370 -27.61 12.95 30.61
N ARG A 371 -28.49 12.13 31.22
CA ARG A 371 -29.24 12.52 32.42
C ARG A 371 -28.35 12.88 33.61
N ASN A 372 -27.18 12.23 33.74
CA ASN A 372 -26.23 12.44 34.83
C ASN A 372 -25.00 13.29 34.44
N ARG A 373 -24.95 13.82 33.21
CA ARG A 373 -23.86 14.65 32.65
C ARG A 373 -22.47 13.99 32.59
N PHE A 374 -22.40 12.65 32.51
CA PHE A 374 -21.17 11.88 32.32
C PHE A 374 -20.68 11.97 30.85
N THR A 375 -20.14 13.14 30.49
CA THR A 375 -19.75 13.48 29.11
C THR A 375 -18.63 12.59 28.58
N ASP A 376 -17.72 12.17 29.46
CA ASP A 376 -16.62 11.24 29.19
C ASP A 376 -17.14 9.85 28.73
N LEU A 377 -17.99 9.22 29.55
CA LEU A 377 -18.59 7.92 29.24
C LEU A 377 -19.54 8.01 28.04
N LYS A 378 -20.25 9.14 27.87
CA LYS A 378 -21.14 9.35 26.71
C LYS A 378 -20.37 9.27 25.39
N TYR A 379 -19.25 9.97 25.28
CA TYR A 379 -18.46 9.93 24.05
C TYR A 379 -17.78 8.57 23.82
N ALA A 380 -17.31 7.89 24.88
CA ALA A 380 -16.80 6.54 24.77
C ALA A 380 -17.85 5.55 24.23
N MET A 381 -19.10 5.64 24.72
CA MET A 381 -20.23 4.86 24.20
C MET A 381 -20.57 5.22 22.75
N HIS A 382 -20.56 6.50 22.36
CA HIS A 382 -20.75 6.88 20.95
C HIS A 382 -19.63 6.38 20.04
N PHE A 383 -18.38 6.38 20.50
CA PHE A 383 -17.23 5.86 19.75
C PHE A 383 -17.39 4.35 19.48
N LEU A 384 -17.81 3.59 20.50
CA LEU A 384 -18.13 2.17 20.36
C LEU A 384 -19.37 1.92 19.48
N GLN A 385 -20.41 2.76 19.59
CA GLN A 385 -21.58 2.72 18.71
C GLN A 385 -21.21 2.91 17.23
N ILE A 386 -20.28 3.81 16.92
CA ILE A 386 -19.78 4.02 15.56
C ILE A 386 -18.94 2.82 15.07
N LYS A 387 -18.05 2.26 15.90
CA LYS A 387 -17.36 0.98 15.60
C LYS A 387 -18.36 -0.12 15.25
N LEU A 388 -19.43 -0.25 16.04
CA LEU A 388 -20.44 -1.30 15.91
C LEU A 388 -21.27 -1.18 14.63
N LEU A 389 -21.66 0.04 14.24
CA LEU A 389 -22.32 0.28 12.95
C LEU A 389 -21.38 -0.02 11.78
N PHE A 390 -20.07 0.23 11.91
CA PHE A 390 -19.10 -0.09 10.86
C PHE A 390 -18.85 -1.60 10.73
N SER A 391 -18.70 -2.34 11.84
CA SER A 391 -18.51 -3.81 11.81
C SER A 391 -19.73 -4.56 11.25
N GLN A 392 -20.95 -4.04 11.47
CA GLN A 392 -22.16 -4.51 10.79
C GLN A 392 -22.23 -4.20 9.27
N GLN A 393 -21.14 -3.73 8.66
CA GLN A 393 -21.07 -3.27 7.26
C GLN A 393 -22.03 -2.11 6.93
N LYS A 394 -22.66 -1.45 7.92
CA LYS A 394 -23.53 -0.28 7.75
C LYS A 394 -22.70 1.00 7.53
N VAL A 395 -21.69 0.94 6.66
CA VAL A 395 -20.64 1.98 6.48
C VAL A 395 -21.23 3.38 6.28
N LYS A 396 -22.30 3.53 5.48
CA LYS A 396 -22.99 4.81 5.28
C LYS A 396 -23.58 5.39 6.57
N ALA A 397 -24.22 4.55 7.39
CA ALA A 397 -24.80 4.97 8.67
C ALA A 397 -23.71 5.34 9.68
N ALA A 398 -22.63 4.55 9.75
CA ALA A 398 -21.49 4.85 10.61
C ALA A 398 -20.79 6.18 10.23
N MET A 399 -20.63 6.46 8.93
CA MET A 399 -20.10 7.73 8.42
C MET A 399 -21.00 8.93 8.76
N ILE A 400 -22.31 8.80 8.61
CA ILE A 400 -23.28 9.85 9.02
C ILE A 400 -23.25 10.07 10.54
N ALA A 401 -23.15 8.99 11.33
CA ALA A 401 -23.09 9.06 12.78
C ALA A 401 -21.81 9.77 13.28
N VAL A 402 -20.63 9.44 12.74
CA VAL A 402 -19.38 10.11 13.13
C VAL A 402 -19.35 11.57 12.72
N ASP A 403 -19.88 11.93 11.54
CA ASP A 403 -20.02 13.34 11.14
C ASP A 403 -21.03 14.11 12.02
N GLY A 404 -22.04 13.43 12.56
CA GLY A 404 -22.88 13.97 13.64
C GLY A 404 -22.05 14.31 14.88
N ARG A 405 -21.31 13.32 15.42
CA ARG A 405 -20.56 13.48 16.67
C ARG A 405 -19.36 14.43 16.56
N ILE A 406 -18.76 14.58 15.39
CA ILE A 406 -17.76 15.61 15.09
C ILE A 406 -18.40 17.01 15.24
N ARG A 407 -19.53 17.28 14.58
CA ARG A 407 -20.23 18.57 14.70
C ARG A 407 -20.70 18.85 16.12
N ASP A 408 -21.26 17.84 16.80
CA ASP A 408 -21.70 17.95 18.19
C ASP A 408 -20.54 18.37 19.11
N ALA A 409 -19.35 17.77 18.94
CA ALA A 409 -18.15 18.07 19.72
C ALA A 409 -17.48 19.41 19.32
N GLU A 410 -17.60 19.83 18.06
CA GLU A 410 -17.11 21.12 17.56
C GLU A 410 -17.86 22.31 18.17
N VAL A 411 -19.19 22.23 18.27
CA VAL A 411 -20.04 23.29 18.89
C VAL A 411 -19.64 23.55 20.34
N VAL A 412 -19.34 22.49 21.11
CA VAL A 412 -18.92 22.57 22.51
C VAL A 412 -17.39 22.63 22.72
N LYS A 413 -16.62 22.65 21.63
CA LYS A 413 -15.14 22.74 21.63
C LYS A 413 -14.42 21.62 22.42
N HIS A 414 -14.96 20.40 22.43
CA HIS A 414 -14.34 19.24 23.08
C HIS A 414 -13.23 18.62 22.21
N TYR A 415 -12.15 19.36 21.99
CA TYR A 415 -11.10 19.08 20.98
C TYR A 415 -10.52 17.66 21.02
N HIS A 416 -10.28 17.11 22.21
CA HIS A 416 -9.86 15.72 22.40
C HIS A 416 -10.75 14.70 21.66
N TRP A 417 -12.07 14.86 21.78
CA TRP A 417 -13.05 14.01 21.11
C TRP A 417 -13.23 14.34 19.63
N ILE A 418 -13.04 15.61 19.22
CA ILE A 418 -13.00 15.99 17.80
C ILE A 418 -11.86 15.23 17.09
N TYR A 419 -10.66 15.16 17.68
CA TYR A 419 -9.57 14.36 17.13
C TYR A 419 -9.90 12.87 17.13
N ALA A 420 -10.39 12.31 18.24
CA ALA A 420 -10.73 10.88 18.33
C ALA A 420 -11.76 10.45 17.26
N PHE A 421 -12.86 11.20 17.10
CA PHE A 421 -13.86 10.91 16.06
C PHE A 421 -13.32 11.11 14.64
N ARG A 422 -12.48 12.14 14.40
CA ARG A 422 -11.88 12.36 13.08
C ARG A 422 -10.86 11.27 12.71
N PHE A 423 -10.04 10.77 13.64
CA PHE A 423 -9.16 9.63 13.37
C PHE A 423 -9.95 8.33 13.17
N LEU A 424 -11.03 8.09 13.93
CA LEU A 424 -11.94 6.97 13.69
C LEU A 424 -12.53 7.01 12.26
N LYS A 425 -12.95 8.20 11.81
CA LYS A 425 -13.43 8.42 10.44
C LYS A 425 -12.35 8.11 9.38
N THR A 426 -11.10 8.53 9.61
CA THR A 426 -9.96 8.16 8.74
C THR A 426 -9.77 6.64 8.68
N SER A 427 -9.77 5.94 9.82
CA SER A 427 -9.64 4.48 9.86
C SER A 427 -10.74 3.78 9.06
N MET A 428 -11.99 4.23 9.19
CA MET A 428 -13.12 3.72 8.42
C MET A 428 -12.99 3.96 6.91
N TYR A 429 -12.44 5.11 6.48
CA TYR A 429 -12.13 5.35 5.06
C TYR A 429 -11.03 4.42 4.55
N LEU A 430 -9.95 4.21 5.32
CA LEU A 430 -8.81 3.38 4.90
C LEU A 430 -9.14 1.88 4.85
N GLN A 431 -10.12 1.44 5.65
CA GLN A 431 -10.66 0.08 5.69
C GLN A 431 -11.82 -0.15 4.70
N SER A 432 -12.40 0.89 4.10
CA SER A 432 -13.45 0.76 3.09
C SER A 432 -12.94 0.09 1.82
N ALA A 433 -13.67 -0.92 1.32
CA ALA A 433 -13.34 -1.60 0.05
C ALA A 433 -13.36 -0.66 -1.16
N ASN A 434 -14.18 0.39 -1.12
CA ASN A 434 -14.08 1.54 -2.02
C ASN A 434 -13.75 2.78 -1.17
N PRO A 435 -12.47 3.14 -1.01
CA PRO A 435 -12.07 4.32 -0.25
C PRO A 435 -12.42 5.58 -1.06
N ALA A 436 -13.26 6.45 -0.49
CA ALA A 436 -13.49 7.78 -1.03
C ALA A 436 -12.26 8.66 -0.74
N GLU A 437 -11.16 8.38 -1.45
CA GLU A 437 -9.80 8.86 -1.20
C GLU A 437 -9.74 10.37 -0.90
N THR A 438 -10.38 11.19 -1.74
CA THR A 438 -10.45 12.66 -1.55
C THR A 438 -10.97 13.02 -0.16
N HIS A 439 -12.08 12.42 0.29
CA HIS A 439 -12.65 12.69 1.61
C HIS A 439 -11.80 12.18 2.78
N ALA A 440 -10.98 11.15 2.56
CA ALA A 440 -10.00 10.69 3.55
C ALA A 440 -8.86 11.71 3.71
N LEU A 441 -8.33 12.20 2.58
CA LEU A 441 -7.29 13.24 2.54
C LEU A 441 -7.83 14.57 3.11
N ASP A 442 -9.07 14.96 2.77
CA ASP A 442 -9.72 16.18 3.29
C ASP A 442 -9.93 16.10 4.81
N ASN A 443 -10.32 14.94 5.34
CA ASN A 443 -10.46 14.74 6.78
C ASN A 443 -9.10 14.80 7.50
N LEU A 444 -8.04 14.22 6.91
CA LEU A 444 -6.67 14.31 7.44
C LEU A 444 -6.16 15.76 7.46
N LYS A 445 -6.40 16.53 6.38
CA LYS A 445 -6.11 17.97 6.34
C LYS A 445 -6.89 18.76 7.38
N ALA A 446 -8.16 18.41 7.61
CA ALA A 446 -8.97 19.04 8.66
C ALA A 446 -8.41 18.76 10.08
N ILE A 447 -7.90 17.55 10.35
CA ILE A 447 -7.17 17.25 11.59
C ILE A 447 -5.91 18.10 11.70
N ALA A 448 -5.06 18.11 10.66
CA ALA A 448 -3.81 18.86 10.67
C ALA A 448 -4.04 20.38 10.85
N ASN A 449 -5.03 20.96 10.17
CA ASN A 449 -5.38 22.37 10.31
C ASN A 449 -5.87 22.71 11.73
N LEU A 450 -6.72 21.87 12.34
CA LEU A 450 -7.18 22.05 13.72
C LEU A 450 -6.02 21.92 14.73
N ALA A 451 -5.14 20.94 14.53
CA ALA A 451 -3.95 20.73 15.36
C ALA A 451 -2.99 21.92 15.30
N ASN A 452 -2.75 22.48 14.10
CA ASN A 452 -1.91 23.67 13.94
C ASN A 452 -2.54 24.93 14.53
N GLN A 453 -3.87 25.10 14.46
CA GLN A 453 -4.58 26.20 15.14
C GLN A 453 -4.48 26.13 16.67
N ARG A 454 -4.37 24.93 17.23
CA ARG A 454 -4.26 24.68 18.68
C ARG A 454 -2.84 24.54 19.20
N ASN A 455 -1.86 24.39 18.31
CA ASN A 455 -0.47 24.02 18.62
C ASN A 455 -0.34 22.62 19.24
N ASP A 456 -1.23 21.69 18.87
CA ASP A 456 -1.17 20.26 19.21
C ASP A 456 -0.30 19.52 18.16
N HIS A 457 0.98 19.90 18.04
CA HIS A 457 1.77 19.61 16.83
C HIS A 457 1.97 18.12 16.53
N ALA A 458 2.06 17.24 17.53
CA ALA A 458 2.12 15.79 17.34
C ALA A 458 0.91 15.24 16.55
N ILE A 459 -0.29 15.80 16.77
CA ILE A 459 -1.51 15.44 16.04
C ILE A 459 -1.41 15.88 14.57
N SER A 460 -0.82 17.05 14.29
CA SER A 460 -0.57 17.48 12.91
C SER A 460 0.44 16.58 12.21
N VAL A 461 1.51 16.16 12.89
CA VAL A 461 2.55 15.28 12.34
C VAL A 461 1.95 13.94 11.93
N VAL A 462 1.18 13.29 12.81
CA VAL A 462 0.50 12.02 12.48
C VAL A 462 -0.51 12.18 11.34
N ALA A 463 -1.28 13.26 11.32
CA ALA A 463 -2.20 13.54 10.21
C ALA A 463 -1.48 13.70 8.87
N SER A 464 -0.33 14.39 8.84
CA SER A 464 0.49 14.54 7.64
C SER A 464 1.14 13.22 7.19
N LEU A 465 1.68 12.41 8.10
CA LEU A 465 2.25 11.10 7.76
C LEU A 465 1.18 10.11 7.26
N LEU A 466 -0.05 10.16 7.81
CA LEU A 466 -1.18 9.39 7.30
C LEU A 466 -1.70 9.91 5.94
N GLU A 467 -1.61 11.21 5.64
CA GLU A 467 -1.88 11.72 4.27
C GLU A 467 -0.84 11.15 3.29
N GLY A 468 0.44 11.18 3.66
CA GLY A 468 1.53 10.60 2.86
C GLY A 468 1.35 9.09 2.60
N LEU A 469 1.04 8.30 3.63
CA LEU A 469 0.72 6.87 3.45
C LEU A 469 -0.50 6.64 2.55
N SER A 470 -1.52 7.49 2.64
CA SER A 470 -2.72 7.39 1.81
C SER A 470 -2.42 7.65 0.33
N LEU A 471 -1.53 8.60 0.04
CA LEU A 471 -1.06 8.92 -1.31
C LEU A 471 -0.11 7.83 -1.87
N LEU A 472 0.77 7.27 -1.01
CA LEU A 472 1.63 6.14 -1.37
C LEU A 472 0.82 4.87 -1.68
N LYS A 473 -0.39 4.72 -1.12
CA LYS A 473 -1.29 3.59 -1.42
C LYS A 473 -1.91 3.66 -2.82
N THR A 474 -1.98 4.84 -3.45
CA THR A 474 -2.67 5.04 -4.75
C THR A 474 -1.75 5.42 -5.91
N MET A 475 -0.60 6.05 -5.65
CA MET A 475 0.46 6.36 -6.63
C MET A 475 -0.03 6.89 -7.98
N LYS A 476 -0.90 7.89 -7.90
CA LYS A 476 -1.29 8.75 -9.02
C LYS A 476 -0.17 9.73 -9.37
N ASP A 477 -0.33 10.47 -10.47
CA ASP A 477 0.57 11.56 -10.84
C ASP A 477 0.75 12.58 -9.70
N ASP A 478 1.94 13.16 -9.61
CA ASP A 478 2.41 14.02 -8.50
C ASP A 478 2.36 13.41 -7.07
N ALA A 479 1.92 12.15 -6.88
CA ALA A 479 1.85 11.54 -5.55
C ALA A 479 3.21 11.55 -4.83
N ILE A 480 4.32 11.33 -5.56
CA ILE A 480 5.69 11.44 -5.03
C ILE A 480 5.95 12.82 -4.43
N VAL A 481 5.64 13.91 -5.15
CA VAL A 481 5.86 15.29 -4.70
C VAL A 481 4.98 15.60 -3.49
N ARG A 482 3.73 15.13 -3.50
CA ARG A 482 2.81 15.31 -2.37
C ARG A 482 3.22 14.52 -1.12
N VAL A 483 3.74 13.29 -1.26
CA VAL A 483 4.30 12.51 -0.15
C VAL A 483 5.51 13.24 0.45
N GLN A 484 6.40 13.77 -0.38
CA GLN A 484 7.54 14.58 0.10
C GLN A 484 7.08 15.86 0.83
N ALA A 485 6.03 16.53 0.35
CA ALA A 485 5.44 17.67 1.05
C ALA A 485 4.83 17.28 2.41
N CYS A 486 4.19 16.11 2.50
CA CYS A 486 3.68 15.56 3.76
C CYS A 486 4.80 15.25 4.76
N ILE A 487 5.92 14.69 4.30
CA ILE A 487 7.12 14.45 5.12
C ILE A 487 7.72 15.79 5.59
N ALA A 488 7.87 16.77 4.70
CA ALA A 488 8.39 18.09 5.07
C ALA A 488 7.50 18.81 6.11
N GLN A 489 6.18 18.71 5.99
CA GLN A 489 5.23 19.26 6.96
C GLN A 489 5.29 18.52 8.32
N ALA A 490 5.68 17.25 8.36
CA ALA A 490 5.97 16.52 9.59
C ALA A 490 7.30 16.98 10.22
N LEU A 491 8.40 16.94 9.45
CA LEU A 491 9.75 17.30 9.90
C LEU A 491 9.89 18.77 10.35
N LYS A 492 9.00 19.66 9.90
CA LYS A 492 8.90 21.05 10.38
C LYS A 492 8.93 21.19 11.91
N TYR A 493 8.39 20.20 12.64
CA TYR A 493 8.27 20.22 14.10
C TYR A 493 9.26 19.29 14.83
N GLN A 494 10.26 18.73 14.13
CA GLN A 494 11.18 17.70 14.66
C GLN A 494 11.99 18.10 15.91
N PHE A 495 12.12 19.41 16.17
CA PHE A 495 12.86 19.95 17.32
C PHE A 495 11.98 20.21 18.56
N GLU A 496 10.66 20.01 18.48
CA GLU A 496 9.76 20.16 19.64
C GLU A 496 9.67 18.86 20.44
N ASP A 497 9.94 18.89 21.75
CA ASP A 497 9.89 17.68 22.58
C ASP A 497 8.51 16.99 22.61
N SER A 498 7.42 17.72 22.32
CA SER A 498 6.07 17.11 22.17
C SER A 498 5.93 16.22 20.92
N VAL A 499 6.84 16.35 19.96
CA VAL A 499 6.83 15.66 18.65
C VAL A 499 7.90 14.57 18.55
N ARG A 500 8.89 14.55 19.46
CA ARG A 500 10.04 13.63 19.47
C ARG A 500 9.64 12.21 19.92
N ILE A 501 8.86 11.54 19.07
CA ILE A 501 8.26 10.22 19.29
C ILE A 501 8.90 9.24 18.28
N PRO A 502 9.76 8.30 18.70
CA PRO A 502 10.52 7.41 17.80
C PRO A 502 9.66 6.66 16.77
N GLN A 503 8.45 6.27 17.16
CA GLN A 503 7.46 5.61 16.32
C GLN A 503 7.13 6.42 15.05
N LEU A 504 7.12 7.75 15.13
CA LEU A 504 6.73 8.66 14.06
C LEU A 504 7.91 9.03 13.15
N ASP A 505 9.09 9.19 13.73
CA ASP A 505 10.33 9.44 13.02
C ASP A 505 10.71 8.23 12.14
N ALA A 506 10.67 7.03 12.72
CA ALA A 506 10.75 5.77 11.98
C ALA A 506 9.72 5.67 10.84
N LEU A 507 8.51 6.23 11.00
CA LEU A 507 7.48 6.20 9.96
C LEU A 507 7.81 7.19 8.84
N ALA A 508 8.29 8.39 9.17
CA ALA A 508 8.74 9.37 8.18
C ALA A 508 9.89 8.79 7.33
N LEU A 509 10.88 8.18 7.96
CA LEU A 509 12.02 7.52 7.29
C LEU A 509 11.59 6.34 6.40
N MET A 510 10.67 5.49 6.88
CA MET A 510 10.11 4.38 6.11
C MET A 510 9.27 4.85 4.91
N LEU A 511 8.42 5.86 5.09
CA LEU A 511 7.62 6.47 4.02
C LEU A 511 8.51 7.12 2.96
N ASP A 512 9.60 7.77 3.39
CA ASP A 512 10.55 8.42 2.50
C ASP A 512 11.37 7.41 1.67
N LEU A 513 11.83 6.32 2.29
CA LEU A 513 12.46 5.21 1.58
C LEU A 513 11.48 4.56 0.58
N ALA A 514 10.24 4.30 0.98
CA ALA A 514 9.22 3.71 0.12
C ALA A 514 8.88 4.61 -1.10
N CYS A 515 8.88 5.93 -0.91
CA CYS A 515 8.73 6.91 -1.98
C CYS A 515 9.92 6.87 -2.95
N SER A 516 11.16 6.83 -2.45
CA SER A 516 12.36 6.75 -3.32
C SER A 516 12.56 5.38 -3.99
N LEU A 517 12.04 4.28 -3.45
CA LEU A 517 11.99 2.98 -4.15
C LEU A 517 11.15 3.05 -5.43
N HIS A 518 10.08 3.84 -5.46
CA HIS A 518 9.27 4.05 -6.67
C HIS A 518 9.98 4.97 -7.69
N GLN A 519 10.81 5.91 -7.22
CA GLN A 519 11.66 6.76 -8.08
C GLN A 519 12.82 5.97 -8.71
N LYS A 520 13.18 4.80 -8.17
CA LYS A 520 14.28 3.91 -8.63
C LYS A 520 15.67 4.57 -8.68
N SER A 521 15.86 5.70 -8.00
CA SER A 521 17.14 6.42 -7.91
C SER A 521 18.08 5.74 -6.91
N VAL A 522 18.96 4.86 -7.40
CA VAL A 522 19.82 3.98 -6.59
C VAL A 522 20.59 4.72 -5.49
N GLN A 523 21.19 5.87 -5.79
CA GLN A 523 21.97 6.64 -4.82
C GLN A 523 21.10 7.17 -3.67
N VAL A 524 19.91 7.69 -4.00
CA VAL A 524 18.95 8.22 -3.02
C VAL A 524 18.36 7.07 -2.18
N ILE A 525 18.06 5.93 -2.81
CA ILE A 525 17.61 4.71 -2.11
C ILE A 525 18.66 4.24 -1.10
N MET A 526 19.94 4.15 -1.50
CA MET A 526 21.03 3.71 -0.60
C MET A 526 21.29 4.71 0.54
N GLN A 527 21.22 6.02 0.27
CA GLN A 527 21.36 7.05 1.31
C GLN A 527 20.24 6.97 2.35
N LYS A 528 18.98 6.89 1.90
CA LYS A 528 17.80 6.82 2.78
C LYS A 528 17.73 5.49 3.53
N LEU A 529 18.11 4.39 2.88
CA LEU A 529 18.24 3.08 3.52
C LEU A 529 19.24 3.14 4.68
N LYS A 530 20.42 3.76 4.48
CA LYS A 530 21.40 3.90 5.57
C LYS A 530 20.84 4.77 6.70
N ASN A 531 20.24 5.91 6.37
CA ASN A 531 19.68 6.81 7.38
C ASN A 531 18.63 6.11 8.26
N LEU A 532 17.75 5.32 7.64
CA LEU A 532 16.78 4.46 8.34
C LEU A 532 17.47 3.41 9.23
N GLN A 533 18.48 2.69 8.73
CA GLN A 533 19.22 1.68 9.50
C GLN A 533 19.91 2.32 10.72
N ASP A 534 20.65 3.41 10.52
CA ASP A 534 21.36 4.14 11.59
C ASP A 534 20.40 4.65 12.70
N HIS A 535 19.19 5.11 12.33
CA HIS A 535 18.17 5.57 13.29
C HIS A 535 17.48 4.40 14.02
N MET A 536 17.10 3.34 13.30
CA MET A 536 16.48 2.15 13.92
C MET A 536 17.42 1.51 14.95
N ASP A 537 18.70 1.32 14.59
CA ASP A 537 19.72 0.78 15.50
C ASP A 537 19.96 1.66 16.73
N THR A 538 19.72 2.97 16.61
CA THR A 538 19.66 3.88 17.77
C THR A 538 18.42 3.61 18.63
N TYR A 539 17.21 3.55 18.04
CA TYR A 539 15.97 3.33 18.80
C TYR A 539 15.88 1.96 19.46
N MET A 540 16.60 0.94 18.98
CA MET A 540 16.54 -0.39 19.59
C MET A 540 17.00 -0.36 21.06
N ASN A 541 18.02 0.44 21.33
CA ASN A 541 18.59 0.70 22.66
C ASN A 541 17.78 1.70 23.50
N ASP A 542 16.81 2.41 22.91
CA ASP A 542 15.94 3.36 23.63
C ASP A 542 14.78 2.63 24.31
N ASN A 543 14.73 2.69 25.65
CA ASN A 543 13.68 2.09 26.46
C ASN A 543 12.31 2.81 26.36
N SER A 544 12.23 3.99 25.72
CA SER A 544 10.97 4.72 25.54
C SER A 544 9.96 4.00 24.65
N TRP A 545 10.44 3.23 23.67
CA TRP A 545 9.61 2.46 22.73
C TRP A 545 9.60 0.98 23.12
N HIS A 546 8.47 0.52 23.65
CA HIS A 546 8.30 -0.85 24.12
C HIS A 546 8.45 -1.87 22.96
N PRO A 547 9.16 -3.01 23.16
CA PRO A 547 9.39 -4.02 22.12
C PRO A 547 8.13 -4.55 21.44
N ILE A 548 7.06 -4.75 22.23
CA ILE A 548 5.89 -5.58 21.87
C ILE A 548 4.57 -4.80 21.87
N GLU A 549 4.48 -3.66 22.58
CA GLU A 549 3.21 -2.92 22.66
C GLU A 549 2.99 -2.08 21.41
N SER A 550 1.80 -2.26 20.83
CA SER A 550 1.31 -1.55 19.66
C SER A 550 0.56 -0.26 20.03
N GLN A 551 0.94 0.40 21.13
CA GLN A 551 0.30 1.64 21.59
C GLN A 551 1.16 2.88 21.27
N LEU A 552 0.51 3.87 20.67
CA LEU A 552 1.05 5.21 20.44
C LEU A 552 0.26 6.20 21.28
N LEU A 553 0.97 7.01 22.07
CA LEU A 553 0.39 8.07 22.91
C LEU A 553 0.73 9.43 22.28
N LEU A 554 -0.29 10.14 21.78
CA LEU A 554 -0.10 11.44 21.14
C LEU A 554 -0.53 12.57 22.10
N PRO A 555 0.39 13.47 22.50
CA PRO A 555 0.08 14.54 23.42
C PRO A 555 -0.86 15.58 22.77
N ILE A 556 -1.90 15.96 23.53
CA ILE A 556 -2.83 17.06 23.24
C ILE A 556 -2.79 18.00 24.44
N ARG A 557 -2.77 19.31 24.21
CA ARG A 557 -2.68 20.30 25.29
C ARG A 557 -3.92 20.24 26.20
N ASN A 558 -3.68 20.08 27.51
CA ASN A 558 -4.71 19.93 28.53
C ASN A 558 -5.85 20.93 28.40
N SER A 559 -7.07 20.47 28.67
CA SER A 559 -8.26 21.30 28.68
C SER A 559 -8.97 21.21 30.03
N PRO A 560 -9.46 22.30 30.61
CA PRO A 560 -10.17 22.29 31.90
C PRO A 560 -11.58 21.64 31.82
N THR A 561 -11.88 20.89 30.76
CA THR A 561 -13.19 20.26 30.51
C THR A 561 -13.19 18.81 30.99
N LEU A 562 -14.08 18.49 31.95
CA LEU A 562 -14.31 17.14 32.50
C LEU A 562 -14.92 16.17 31.46
N THR A 563 -14.10 15.80 30.47
CA THR A 563 -14.47 15.03 29.27
C THR A 563 -13.57 13.82 29.03
N ILE A 564 -12.54 13.65 29.86
CA ILE A 564 -11.61 12.53 29.89
C ILE A 564 -11.64 11.94 31.30
N SER A 565 -11.46 10.63 31.43
CA SER A 565 -11.29 9.96 32.72
C SER A 565 -10.50 8.65 32.55
N HIS A 566 -10.25 7.93 33.65
CA HIS A 566 -9.71 6.57 33.56
C HIS A 566 -10.59 5.65 32.69
N ASP A 567 -11.91 5.86 32.65
CA ASP A 567 -12.82 5.03 31.86
C ASP A 567 -12.73 5.30 30.34
N THR A 568 -12.05 6.38 29.93
CA THR A 568 -11.79 6.70 28.52
C THR A 568 -10.40 6.25 28.05
N ALA A 569 -9.55 5.72 28.93
CA ALA A 569 -8.09 5.57 28.73
C ALA A 569 -7.63 4.60 27.61
N ALA A 570 -8.55 3.91 26.94
CA ALA A 570 -8.32 3.14 25.71
C ALA A 570 -8.43 3.99 24.42
N ILE A 571 -8.93 5.23 24.53
CA ILE A 571 -9.09 6.20 23.42
C ILE A 571 -8.42 7.53 23.80
N LEU A 572 -8.72 8.04 25.00
CA LEU A 572 -8.20 9.29 25.55
C LEU A 572 -7.79 9.02 27.01
N ARG A 573 -6.49 9.04 27.27
CA ARG A 573 -5.90 8.82 28.59
C ARG A 573 -5.58 10.18 29.23
N PRO A 574 -6.02 10.45 30.47
CA PRO A 574 -5.67 11.70 31.14
C PRO A 574 -4.15 11.78 31.36
N GLY A 575 -3.61 12.99 31.36
CA GLY A 575 -2.23 13.24 31.76
C GLY A 575 -1.96 12.92 33.24
N PRO A 576 -0.68 12.86 33.67
CA PRO A 576 -0.35 12.87 35.10
C PRO A 576 -0.83 14.16 35.75
N ASP A 577 -1.17 14.12 37.04
CA ASP A 577 -1.65 15.29 37.79
C ASP A 577 -0.63 16.44 37.75
N GLY A 578 -1.08 17.62 37.33
CA GLY A 578 -0.22 18.80 37.12
C GLY A 578 0.58 18.81 35.81
N GLY A 579 0.42 17.79 34.95
CA GLY A 579 1.00 17.76 33.61
C GLY A 579 0.38 18.78 32.64
N PHE A 580 1.01 18.94 31.47
CA PHE A 580 0.56 19.84 30.40
C PHE A 580 -0.20 19.14 29.26
N TYR A 581 -0.17 17.80 29.21
CA TYR A 581 -0.69 17.01 28.09
C TYR A 581 -1.53 15.81 28.53
N ASP A 582 -2.70 15.68 27.90
CA ASP A 582 -3.55 14.49 27.86
C ASP A 582 -3.16 13.70 26.58
N TYR A 583 -3.48 12.42 26.52
CA TYR A 583 -3.00 11.55 25.43
C TYR A 583 -4.13 10.92 24.62
N LEU A 584 -4.13 11.16 23.31
CA LEU A 584 -4.87 10.32 22.36
C LEU A 584 -4.13 9.00 22.21
N VAL A 585 -4.83 7.90 22.44
CA VAL A 585 -4.30 6.53 22.35
C VAL A 585 -4.65 5.96 20.98
N MET A 586 -3.64 5.53 20.24
CA MET A 586 -3.81 4.90 18.93
C MET A 586 -3.13 3.53 18.89
N SER A 587 -3.71 2.60 18.14
CA SER A 587 -3.01 1.38 17.74
C SER A 587 -2.02 1.70 16.61
N PHE A 588 -0.78 1.27 16.76
CA PHE A 588 0.36 1.62 15.91
C PHE A 588 1.41 0.50 15.96
N TRP A 589 2.50 0.59 15.19
CA TRP A 589 3.50 -0.49 15.20
C TRP A 589 4.30 -0.59 16.53
N SER A 590 4.58 -1.82 16.96
CA SER A 590 5.58 -2.07 18.01
C SER A 590 7.00 -1.89 17.46
N LYS A 591 7.99 -1.80 18.35
CA LYS A 591 9.41 -1.67 17.96
C LYS A 591 9.86 -2.86 17.11
N LEU A 592 9.46 -4.08 17.48
CA LEU A 592 9.78 -5.29 16.72
C LEU A 592 9.08 -5.33 15.34
N GLU A 593 7.86 -4.78 15.21
CA GLU A 593 7.23 -4.64 13.90
C GLU A 593 7.99 -3.68 12.98
N ALA A 594 8.30 -2.46 13.45
CA ALA A 594 9.05 -1.48 12.66
C ALA A 594 10.43 -2.01 12.22
N TYR A 595 11.07 -2.81 13.08
CA TYR A 595 12.31 -3.53 12.75
C TYR A 595 12.14 -4.56 11.63
N ASN A 596 11.12 -5.41 11.71
CA ASN A 596 10.87 -6.40 10.67
C ASN A 596 10.45 -5.77 9.34
N VAL A 597 9.73 -4.63 9.37
CA VAL A 597 9.45 -3.83 8.17
C VAL A 597 10.76 -3.27 7.59
N THR A 598 11.64 -2.76 8.45
CA THR A 598 12.98 -2.28 8.05
C THR A 598 13.82 -3.38 7.41
N TYR A 599 13.82 -4.63 7.94
CA TYR A 599 14.49 -5.76 7.29
C TYR A 599 13.89 -6.10 5.91
N THR A 600 12.56 -6.12 5.81
CA THR A 600 11.83 -6.39 4.55
C THR A 600 12.22 -5.37 3.47
N TYR A 601 12.14 -4.07 3.79
CA TYR A 601 12.49 -2.98 2.89
C TYR A 601 14.01 -2.86 2.63
N SER A 602 14.85 -3.27 3.57
CA SER A 602 16.30 -3.34 3.36
C SER A 602 16.66 -4.32 2.25
N GLY A 603 16.04 -5.52 2.23
CA GLY A 603 16.22 -6.46 1.13
C GLY A 603 15.73 -5.90 -0.22
N LEU A 604 14.56 -5.25 -0.24
CA LEU A 604 14.02 -4.60 -1.44
C LEU A 604 14.93 -3.50 -1.99
N ALA A 605 15.46 -2.63 -1.13
CA ALA A 605 16.37 -1.56 -1.51
C ALA A 605 17.69 -2.10 -2.08
N LEU A 606 18.22 -3.18 -1.51
CA LEU A 606 19.45 -3.82 -1.97
C LEU A 606 19.31 -4.54 -3.32
N LEU A 607 18.10 -4.85 -3.81
CA LEU A 607 17.89 -5.36 -5.18
C LEU A 607 18.35 -4.37 -6.26
N TYR A 608 18.31 -3.07 -5.96
CA TYR A 608 18.78 -1.98 -6.84
C TYR A 608 20.29 -1.70 -6.71
N GLN A 609 20.99 -2.32 -5.76
CA GLN A 609 22.43 -2.15 -5.60
C GLN A 609 23.18 -2.89 -6.73
N SER A 610 24.21 -2.25 -7.30
CA SER A 610 25.11 -2.83 -8.29
C SER A 610 26.57 -2.62 -7.86
N PRO A 611 27.38 -3.69 -7.66
CA PRO A 611 26.99 -5.10 -7.70
C PRO A 611 25.99 -5.47 -6.58
N ARG A 612 25.07 -6.39 -6.88
CA ARG A 612 24.07 -6.90 -5.93
C ARG A 612 24.73 -7.86 -4.93
N ASN A 613 24.21 -7.90 -3.70
CA ASN A 613 24.67 -8.81 -2.66
C ASN A 613 23.53 -9.72 -2.18
N ASP A 614 23.19 -10.72 -2.98
CA ASP A 614 22.08 -11.65 -2.72
C ASP A 614 22.22 -12.35 -1.36
N LYS A 615 23.46 -12.70 -0.97
CA LYS A 615 23.78 -13.25 0.35
C LYS A 615 23.49 -12.30 1.52
N ARG A 616 23.36 -10.98 1.29
CA ARG A 616 22.84 -10.03 2.30
C ARG A 616 21.31 -9.97 2.21
N ILE A 617 20.74 -9.91 1.01
CA ILE A 617 19.28 -9.82 0.78
C ILE A 617 18.56 -11.02 1.42
N PHE A 618 18.97 -12.25 1.12
CA PHE A 618 18.35 -13.44 1.69
C PHE A 618 18.42 -13.46 3.22
N ARG A 619 19.57 -13.17 3.84
CA ARG A 619 19.71 -13.13 5.30
C ARG A 619 18.77 -12.11 5.98
N LEU A 620 18.50 -10.96 5.35
CA LEU A 620 17.57 -9.97 5.91
C LEU A 620 16.11 -10.48 5.85
N TRP A 621 15.71 -11.14 4.77
CA TRP A 621 14.37 -11.73 4.64
C TRP A 621 14.20 -13.03 5.46
N GLU A 622 15.24 -13.83 5.58
CA GLU A 622 15.27 -15.02 6.45
C GLU A 622 15.17 -14.63 7.92
N GLU A 623 15.89 -13.58 8.36
CA GLU A 623 15.77 -13.07 9.73
C GLU A 623 14.37 -12.52 10.01
N ALA A 624 13.78 -11.77 9.08
CA ALA A 624 12.41 -11.28 9.21
C ALA A 624 11.38 -12.42 9.32
N LEU A 625 11.50 -13.46 8.48
CA LEU A 625 10.68 -14.68 8.61
C LEU A 625 10.91 -15.38 9.95
N SER A 626 12.16 -15.47 10.41
CA SER A 626 12.55 -16.05 11.70
C SER A 626 11.88 -15.33 12.87
N GLN A 627 11.88 -13.99 12.89
CA GLN A 627 11.27 -13.21 13.96
C GLN A 627 9.74 -13.29 13.92
N LEU A 628 9.12 -13.19 12.75
CA LEU A 628 7.67 -13.40 12.59
C LEU A 628 7.25 -14.78 13.14
N GLN A 629 7.97 -15.85 12.77
CA GLN A 629 7.68 -17.20 13.26
C GLN A 629 7.91 -17.37 14.77
N LYS A 630 8.94 -16.75 15.35
CA LYS A 630 9.24 -16.83 16.80
C LYS A 630 8.30 -15.99 17.67
N SER A 631 7.86 -14.82 17.18
CA SER A 631 7.00 -13.91 17.94
C SER A 631 5.51 -14.27 17.84
N GLY A 632 5.07 -14.81 16.70
CA GLY A 632 3.68 -15.20 16.47
C GLY A 632 2.69 -14.05 16.73
N VAL A 633 1.49 -14.42 17.18
CA VAL A 633 0.39 -13.50 17.53
C VAL A 633 0.82 -12.46 18.60
N ARG A 634 1.87 -12.76 19.40
CA ARG A 634 2.38 -11.88 20.47
C ARG A 634 3.12 -10.65 19.95
N LEU A 635 3.44 -10.55 18.65
CA LEU A 635 4.19 -9.42 18.08
C LEU A 635 3.48 -8.05 18.23
N ARG A 636 2.14 -8.07 18.40
CA ARG A 636 1.26 -6.92 18.70
C ARG A 636 0.71 -6.96 20.13
N GLY A 637 1.46 -7.54 21.05
CA GLY A 637 1.01 -7.82 22.41
C GLY A 637 -0.14 -8.82 22.48
N LEU A 638 -0.60 -9.08 23.71
CA LEU A 638 -1.74 -9.96 23.98
C LEU A 638 -2.99 -9.53 23.19
N PRO A 639 -3.76 -10.46 22.61
CA PRO A 639 -5.06 -10.15 22.02
C PRO A 639 -6.07 -9.68 23.05
N ASN A 640 -6.96 -8.77 22.63
CA ASN A 640 -8.07 -8.27 23.45
C ASN A 640 -9.33 -9.13 23.33
N SER A 641 -9.46 -9.88 22.23
CA SER A 641 -10.54 -10.82 21.93
C SER A 641 -10.04 -11.93 21.00
N LEU A 642 -10.84 -12.98 20.79
CA LEU A 642 -10.53 -14.01 19.78
C LEU A 642 -10.52 -13.40 18.37
N ALA A 643 -11.38 -12.41 18.09
CA ALA A 643 -11.39 -11.69 16.82
C ALA A 643 -10.09 -10.87 16.60
N ASP A 644 -9.57 -10.19 17.63
CA ASP A 644 -8.26 -9.52 17.59
C ASP A 644 -7.11 -10.52 17.39
N ALA A 645 -7.18 -11.69 18.03
CA ALA A 645 -6.18 -12.75 17.89
C ALA A 645 -6.11 -13.30 16.46
N VAL A 646 -7.25 -13.61 15.85
CA VAL A 646 -7.35 -14.05 14.45
C VAL A 646 -6.87 -12.96 13.49
N ALA A 647 -7.30 -11.70 13.68
CA ALA A 647 -6.86 -10.59 12.84
C ALA A 647 -5.34 -10.33 12.90
N LYS A 648 -4.72 -10.48 14.09
CA LYS A 648 -3.26 -10.43 14.25
C LYS A 648 -2.56 -11.57 13.50
N ALA A 649 -3.08 -12.79 13.60
CA ALA A 649 -2.52 -13.96 12.90
C ALA A 649 -2.66 -13.88 11.37
N ASP A 650 -3.82 -13.43 10.86
CA ASP A 650 -4.05 -13.24 9.42
C ASP A 650 -3.12 -12.16 8.83
N TRP A 651 -2.92 -11.06 9.55
CA TRP A 651 -1.96 -10.01 9.15
C TRP A 651 -0.51 -10.53 9.14
N GLN A 652 -0.10 -11.29 10.16
CA GLN A 652 1.22 -11.94 10.21
C GLN A 652 1.40 -12.92 9.04
N ARG A 653 0.36 -13.71 8.73
CA ARG A 653 0.31 -14.65 7.61
C ARG A 653 0.45 -13.93 6.27
N GLU A 654 -0.24 -12.80 6.08
CA GLU A 654 -0.13 -11.97 4.87
C GLU A 654 1.31 -11.49 4.67
N TRP A 655 1.96 -11.01 5.73
CA TRP A 655 3.35 -10.56 5.68
C TRP A 655 4.34 -11.68 5.32
N MET A 656 4.21 -12.85 5.96
CA MET A 656 5.01 -14.02 5.61
C MET A 656 4.81 -14.45 4.15
N CYS A 657 3.61 -14.30 3.60
CA CYS A 657 3.36 -14.56 2.18
C CYS A 657 4.14 -13.58 1.28
N TYR A 658 4.12 -12.26 1.54
CA TYR A 658 4.94 -11.31 0.76
C TYR A 658 6.44 -11.66 0.82
N LEU A 659 6.96 -12.09 1.97
CA LEU A 659 8.37 -12.50 2.11
C LEU A 659 8.69 -13.76 1.28
N TYR A 660 7.82 -14.77 1.26
CA TYR A 660 7.99 -15.95 0.40
C TYR A 660 7.81 -15.64 -1.09
N ILE A 661 6.96 -14.69 -1.45
CA ILE A 661 6.81 -14.18 -2.83
C ILE A 661 8.12 -13.51 -3.28
N LEU A 662 8.69 -12.63 -2.46
CA LEU A 662 9.95 -11.93 -2.76
C LEU A 662 11.13 -12.91 -2.88
N GLN A 663 11.25 -13.86 -1.95
CA GLN A 663 12.25 -14.93 -2.04
C GLN A 663 12.07 -15.77 -3.31
N GLY A 664 10.85 -16.22 -3.61
CA GLY A 664 10.55 -17.03 -4.80
C GLY A 664 10.87 -16.34 -6.11
N LEU A 665 10.48 -15.07 -6.28
CA LEU A 665 10.81 -14.29 -7.48
C LEU A 665 12.33 -14.05 -7.62
N HIS A 666 13.04 -13.85 -6.50
CA HIS A 666 14.50 -13.74 -6.49
C HIS A 666 15.17 -15.07 -6.85
N PHE A 667 14.72 -16.21 -6.31
CA PHE A 667 15.22 -17.54 -6.67
C PHE A 667 14.98 -17.86 -8.16
N ALA A 668 13.80 -17.54 -8.70
CA ALA A 668 13.47 -17.69 -10.12
C ALA A 668 14.40 -16.87 -11.03
N THR A 669 14.76 -15.65 -10.61
CA THR A 669 15.71 -14.77 -11.31
C THR A 669 17.10 -15.43 -11.46
N HIS A 670 17.49 -16.32 -10.55
CA HIS A 670 18.73 -17.11 -10.59
C HIS A 670 18.51 -18.59 -10.95
N THR A 671 17.35 -18.93 -11.52
CA THR A 671 17.01 -20.30 -11.99
C THR A 671 17.11 -21.39 -10.92
N ARG A 672 16.89 -21.02 -9.64
CA ARG A 672 16.95 -21.90 -8.46
C ARG A 672 15.59 -22.53 -8.17
N TRP A 673 15.11 -23.34 -9.11
CA TRP A 673 13.74 -23.86 -9.13
C TRP A 673 13.33 -24.73 -7.93
N PRO A 674 14.20 -25.55 -7.29
CA PRO A 674 13.84 -26.27 -6.07
C PRO A 674 13.49 -25.34 -4.88
N GLU A 675 14.15 -24.19 -4.78
CA GLU A 675 13.85 -23.17 -3.79
C GLU A 675 12.57 -22.39 -4.14
N VAL A 676 12.32 -22.12 -5.43
CA VAL A 676 11.02 -21.59 -5.89
C VAL A 676 9.87 -22.53 -5.51
N LYS A 677 10.02 -23.84 -5.75
CA LYS A 677 9.04 -24.88 -5.41
C LYS A 677 8.70 -24.88 -3.91
N LYS A 678 9.72 -24.71 -3.05
CA LYS A 678 9.56 -24.58 -1.60
C LYS A 678 8.83 -23.29 -1.17
N CYS A 679 8.99 -22.19 -1.91
CA CYS A 679 8.21 -20.97 -1.70
C CYS A 679 6.76 -21.15 -2.14
N VAL A 680 6.51 -21.73 -3.32
CA VAL A 680 5.16 -21.98 -3.86
C VAL A 680 4.37 -22.93 -2.94
N ALA A 681 4.93 -24.08 -2.55
CA ALA A 681 4.24 -25.04 -1.68
C ALA A 681 3.87 -24.47 -0.29
N LYS A 682 4.68 -23.54 0.25
CA LYS A 682 4.31 -22.80 1.47
C LYS A 682 3.18 -21.80 1.23
N LEU A 683 3.20 -21.11 0.09
CA LEU A 683 2.13 -20.18 -0.27
C LEU A 683 0.81 -20.92 -0.54
N GLU A 684 0.83 -22.11 -1.13
CA GLU A 684 -0.38 -22.93 -1.33
C GLU A 684 -1.06 -23.30 0.00
N ASP A 685 -0.28 -23.56 1.06
CA ASP A 685 -0.84 -23.80 2.40
C ASP A 685 -1.26 -22.49 3.11
N MET A 686 -0.53 -21.40 2.93
CA MET A 686 -0.81 -20.14 3.64
C MET A 686 -1.91 -19.29 2.99
N VAL A 687 -2.02 -19.29 1.66
CA VAL A 687 -2.92 -18.43 0.85
C VAL A 687 -4.35 -18.99 0.81
N LYS A 688 -4.96 -19.01 2.00
CA LYS A 688 -6.36 -19.36 2.24
C LYS A 688 -7.15 -18.09 2.64
N PRO A 689 -8.48 -18.02 2.41
CA PRO A 689 -9.30 -16.90 2.91
C PRO A 689 -9.12 -16.71 4.43
N PRO A 690 -9.16 -15.48 4.95
CA PRO A 690 -9.65 -14.25 4.31
C PRO A 690 -8.57 -13.36 3.66
N LEU A 691 -7.38 -13.90 3.35
CA LEU A 691 -6.23 -13.10 2.87
C LEU A 691 -6.50 -12.18 1.66
N GLY A 692 -5.82 -11.03 1.65
CA GLY A 692 -6.00 -9.97 0.67
C GLY A 692 -5.72 -10.39 -0.78
N ALA A 693 -6.59 -9.95 -1.69
CA ALA A 693 -6.56 -10.32 -3.12
C ALA A 693 -5.22 -10.04 -3.84
N ILE A 694 -4.41 -9.10 -3.35
CA ILE A 694 -3.10 -8.79 -3.91
C ILE A 694 -2.05 -9.86 -3.58
N VAL A 695 -2.13 -10.52 -2.41
CA VAL A 695 -1.27 -11.69 -2.10
C VAL A 695 -1.67 -12.87 -2.97
N VAL A 696 -2.96 -13.11 -3.17
CA VAL A 696 -3.46 -14.12 -4.10
C VAL A 696 -2.89 -13.87 -5.50
N LEU A 697 -3.01 -12.65 -6.03
CA LEU A 697 -2.47 -12.23 -7.32
C LEU A 697 -0.97 -12.54 -7.47
N TYR A 698 -0.14 -12.08 -6.52
CA TYR A 698 1.31 -12.30 -6.57
C TYR A 698 1.70 -13.78 -6.39
N SER A 699 0.99 -14.52 -5.54
CA SER A 699 1.21 -15.95 -5.33
C SER A 699 0.88 -16.76 -6.59
N THR A 700 -0.26 -16.49 -7.22
CA THR A 700 -0.65 -17.10 -8.50
C THR A 700 0.34 -16.75 -9.61
N TYR A 701 0.86 -15.52 -9.64
CA TYR A 701 1.88 -15.12 -10.61
C TYR A 701 3.20 -15.88 -10.40
N LEU A 702 3.67 -16.03 -9.16
CA LEU A 702 4.86 -16.82 -8.83
C LEU A 702 4.71 -18.31 -9.21
N ALA A 703 3.54 -18.91 -9.00
CA ALA A 703 3.25 -20.26 -9.46
C ALA A 703 3.35 -20.37 -10.99
N GLY A 704 2.80 -19.41 -11.74
CA GLY A 704 2.94 -19.35 -13.21
C GLY A 704 4.39 -19.25 -13.66
N VAL A 705 5.20 -18.43 -12.97
CA VAL A 705 6.65 -18.31 -13.19
C VAL A 705 7.40 -19.61 -12.90
N TYR A 706 7.01 -20.36 -11.86
CA TYR A 706 7.59 -21.67 -11.55
C TYR A 706 7.32 -22.68 -12.68
N HIS A 707 6.07 -22.88 -13.08
CA HIS A 707 5.72 -23.82 -14.16
C HIS A 707 6.34 -23.42 -15.50
N GLN A 708 6.43 -22.11 -15.83
CA GLN A 708 7.12 -21.67 -17.03
C GLN A 708 8.63 -21.94 -16.96
N GLY A 709 9.24 -21.76 -15.78
CA GLY A 709 10.66 -21.95 -15.52
C GLY A 709 11.13 -23.41 -15.59
N THR A 710 10.26 -24.35 -15.19
CA THR A 710 10.51 -25.80 -15.27
C THR A 710 10.08 -26.43 -16.61
N GLY A 711 9.39 -25.68 -17.48
CA GLY A 711 8.99 -26.12 -18.82
C GLY A 711 7.57 -26.66 -18.94
N ASP A 712 6.77 -26.64 -17.87
CA ASP A 712 5.33 -26.91 -17.93
C ASP A 712 4.56 -25.69 -18.48
N LEU A 713 4.77 -25.45 -19.77
CA LEU A 713 4.16 -24.33 -20.50
C LEU A 713 2.63 -24.43 -20.55
N LYS A 714 2.06 -25.64 -20.42
CA LYS A 714 0.61 -25.88 -20.41
C LYS A 714 -0.01 -25.32 -19.14
N THR A 715 0.51 -25.69 -17.97
CA THR A 715 0.00 -25.18 -16.69
C THR A 715 0.32 -23.69 -16.56
N ALA A 716 1.51 -23.24 -16.97
CA ALA A 716 1.86 -21.82 -16.98
C ALA A 716 0.90 -20.96 -17.81
N ASN A 717 0.56 -21.37 -19.04
CA ASN A 717 -0.42 -20.66 -19.88
C ASN A 717 -1.83 -20.66 -19.26
N SER A 718 -2.22 -21.73 -18.58
CA SER A 718 -3.49 -21.80 -17.84
C SER A 718 -3.51 -20.82 -16.65
N ILE A 719 -2.40 -20.71 -15.93
CA ILE A 719 -2.24 -19.78 -14.80
C ILE A 719 -2.25 -18.31 -15.28
N PHE A 720 -1.44 -17.96 -16.28
CA PHE A 720 -1.42 -16.59 -16.84
C PHE A 720 -2.70 -16.24 -17.62
N GLY A 721 -3.50 -17.23 -18.04
CA GLY A 721 -4.83 -17.05 -18.60
C GLY A 721 -5.95 -16.86 -17.57
N ASN A 722 -5.66 -16.89 -16.26
CA ASN A 722 -6.65 -16.74 -15.20
C ASN A 722 -7.32 -15.34 -15.23
N PRO A 723 -8.65 -15.22 -15.06
CA PRO A 723 -9.36 -13.93 -15.03
C PRO A 723 -8.80 -12.88 -14.08
N ILE A 724 -8.08 -13.27 -13.02
CA ILE A 724 -7.39 -12.33 -12.11
C ILE A 724 -6.38 -11.42 -12.86
N PHE A 725 -5.80 -11.91 -13.95
CA PHE A 725 -4.84 -11.21 -14.81
C PHE A 725 -5.45 -10.64 -16.11
N SER A 726 -6.77 -10.74 -16.34
CA SER A 726 -7.38 -10.16 -17.56
C SER A 726 -7.15 -8.64 -17.63
N LEU A 727 -6.80 -8.12 -18.79
CA LEU A 727 -6.64 -6.68 -19.02
C LEU A 727 -7.98 -5.94 -19.22
N ASP A 728 -9.09 -6.67 -19.40
CA ASP A 728 -10.38 -6.10 -19.79
C ASP A 728 -11.06 -5.34 -18.63
N ASN A 729 -11.33 -4.05 -18.86
CA ASN A 729 -12.08 -3.20 -17.91
C ASN A 729 -13.59 -3.53 -17.87
N ASP A 730 -14.10 -4.30 -18.84
CA ASP A 730 -15.53 -4.55 -19.07
C ASP A 730 -16.17 -5.50 -18.03
N SER A 731 -15.36 -6.04 -17.11
CA SER A 731 -15.76 -6.98 -16.05
C SER A 731 -16.61 -6.37 -14.91
N GLY A 732 -17.40 -5.33 -15.19
CA GLY A 732 -18.24 -4.62 -14.22
C GLY A 732 -17.47 -3.86 -13.12
N ARG A 733 -16.14 -3.85 -13.19
CA ARG A 733 -15.21 -3.29 -12.20
C ARG A 733 -14.58 -1.97 -12.67
N SER A 734 -15.35 -1.15 -13.39
CA SER A 734 -14.91 0.12 -13.99
C SER A 734 -14.71 1.26 -12.97
N GLY A 735 -13.98 0.97 -11.89
CA GLY A 735 -13.62 1.90 -10.82
C GLY A 735 -12.66 1.24 -9.83
N ASN A 736 -11.44 1.80 -9.72
CA ASN A 736 -10.45 1.50 -8.68
C ASN A 736 -9.82 0.09 -8.70
N ARG A 737 -9.44 -0.42 -9.88
CA ARG A 737 -8.35 -1.41 -10.00
C ARG A 737 -7.04 -0.73 -9.57
N LYS A 738 -6.19 -1.38 -8.76
CA LYS A 738 -4.97 -0.77 -8.22
C LYS A 738 -3.83 -0.83 -9.24
N ALA A 739 -2.90 0.13 -9.21
CA ALA A 739 -1.72 0.12 -10.09
C ALA A 739 -0.95 -1.21 -10.05
N ALA A 740 -0.68 -1.73 -8.85
CA ALA A 740 -0.04 -3.04 -8.66
C ALA A 740 -0.82 -4.24 -9.25
N GLU A 741 -2.14 -4.15 -9.38
CA GLU A 741 -2.96 -5.19 -10.01
C GLU A 741 -2.83 -5.13 -11.55
N VAL A 742 -2.65 -3.93 -12.10
CA VAL A 742 -2.37 -3.71 -13.52
C VAL A 742 -0.94 -4.14 -13.87
N ASP A 743 0.09 -3.69 -13.11
CA ASP A 743 1.50 -4.06 -13.32
C ASP A 743 1.67 -5.59 -13.46
N VAL A 744 1.05 -6.39 -12.58
CA VAL A 744 1.16 -7.86 -12.63
C VAL A 744 0.33 -8.46 -13.78
N ALA A 745 -0.82 -7.90 -14.12
CA ALA A 745 -1.60 -8.35 -15.28
C ALA A 745 -0.85 -8.11 -16.61
N LEU A 746 -0.14 -6.98 -16.74
CA LEU A 746 0.75 -6.71 -17.87
C LEU A 746 1.88 -7.76 -17.95
N LEU A 747 2.56 -8.05 -16.83
CA LEU A 747 3.60 -9.07 -16.76
C LEU A 747 3.08 -10.46 -17.13
N ALA A 748 1.96 -10.90 -16.54
CA ALA A 748 1.32 -12.17 -16.89
C ALA A 748 0.99 -12.26 -18.39
N THR A 749 0.55 -11.15 -19.00
CA THR A 749 0.29 -11.06 -20.44
C THR A 749 1.58 -11.18 -21.27
N PHE A 750 2.69 -10.54 -20.86
CA PHE A 750 3.99 -10.73 -21.53
C PHE A 750 4.45 -12.19 -21.49
N ASN A 751 4.37 -12.83 -20.32
CA ASN A 751 4.71 -14.24 -20.14
C ASN A 751 3.85 -15.15 -21.03
N ARG A 752 2.54 -14.88 -21.11
CA ARG A 752 1.60 -15.59 -22.00
C ARG A 752 1.95 -15.43 -23.48
N ILE A 753 2.27 -14.21 -23.93
CA ILE A 753 2.70 -13.94 -25.33
C ILE A 753 3.98 -14.71 -25.67
N TRP A 754 4.95 -14.78 -24.74
CA TRP A 754 6.17 -15.58 -24.92
C TRP A 754 5.89 -17.08 -25.01
N ILE A 755 4.97 -17.63 -24.21
CA ILE A 755 4.56 -19.05 -24.31
C ILE A 755 3.91 -19.33 -25.68
N MET A 756 3.07 -18.42 -26.18
CA MET A 756 2.45 -18.54 -27.50
C MET A 756 3.43 -18.41 -28.70
N GLN A 757 4.73 -18.19 -28.46
CA GLN A 757 5.76 -18.32 -29.50
C GLN A 757 6.20 -19.78 -29.74
N HIS A 758 5.89 -20.69 -28.80
CA HIS A 758 6.15 -22.12 -28.98
C HIS A 758 5.11 -22.74 -29.92
N PRO A 759 5.50 -23.57 -30.92
CA PRO A 759 4.58 -24.11 -31.92
C PRO A 759 3.31 -24.74 -31.33
N ASP A 760 3.46 -25.60 -30.32
CA ASP A 760 2.35 -26.35 -29.69
C ASP A 760 1.32 -25.48 -28.95
N TYR A 761 1.69 -24.23 -28.63
CA TYR A 761 0.85 -23.27 -27.89
C TYR A 761 0.52 -22.02 -28.72
N ARG A 762 0.83 -22.04 -30.02
CA ARG A 762 0.75 -20.88 -30.90
C ARG A 762 -0.69 -20.44 -31.18
N ASN A 763 -0.97 -19.16 -30.97
CA ASN A 763 -2.27 -18.55 -31.28
C ASN A 763 -2.08 -17.11 -31.78
N ASP A 764 -1.94 -16.97 -33.10
CA ASP A 764 -1.62 -15.68 -33.75
C ASP A 764 -2.71 -14.62 -33.52
N ARG A 765 -3.99 -15.02 -33.55
CA ARG A 765 -5.12 -14.11 -33.30
C ARG A 765 -5.04 -13.51 -31.89
N LEU A 766 -4.94 -14.37 -30.87
CA LEU A 766 -4.85 -13.91 -29.47
C LEU A 766 -3.54 -13.15 -29.21
N THR A 767 -2.46 -13.49 -29.90
CA THR A 767 -1.19 -12.74 -29.80
C THR A 767 -1.36 -11.30 -30.30
N LEU A 768 -2.04 -11.10 -31.45
CA LEU A 768 -2.32 -9.77 -31.98
C LEU A 768 -3.29 -8.99 -31.08
N GLU A 769 -4.37 -9.63 -30.61
CA GLU A 769 -5.35 -9.02 -29.69
C GLU A 769 -4.69 -8.52 -28.39
N LEU A 770 -3.85 -9.34 -27.76
CA LEU A 770 -3.15 -8.94 -26.54
C LEU A 770 -2.09 -7.85 -26.80
N LEU A 771 -1.40 -7.87 -27.95
CA LEU A 771 -0.47 -6.79 -28.32
C LEU A 771 -1.20 -5.45 -28.54
N GLU A 772 -2.40 -5.47 -29.09
CA GLU A 772 -3.24 -4.27 -29.25
C GLU A 772 -3.75 -3.74 -27.90
N GLN A 773 -4.20 -4.64 -27.00
CA GLN A 773 -4.59 -4.28 -25.63
C GLN A 773 -3.42 -3.71 -24.80
N LEU A 774 -2.21 -4.27 -24.94
CA LEU A 774 -1.02 -3.81 -24.21
C LEU A 774 -0.57 -2.41 -24.66
N ARG A 775 -0.79 -2.02 -25.91
CA ARG A 775 -0.27 -0.77 -26.48
C ARG A 775 -0.63 0.51 -25.69
N PRO A 776 -1.91 0.82 -25.40
CA PRO A 776 -2.27 2.01 -24.62
C PRO A 776 -1.79 1.94 -23.16
N LEU A 777 -1.60 0.73 -22.60
CA LEU A 777 -1.20 0.53 -21.21
C LEU A 777 0.33 0.62 -21.03
N CYS A 778 1.11 0.13 -21.99
CA CYS A 778 2.56 -0.02 -21.86
C CYS A 778 3.39 1.09 -22.51
N SER A 779 2.87 1.80 -23.52
CA SER A 779 3.68 2.78 -24.27
C SER A 779 4.19 3.96 -23.43
N ASP A 780 3.37 4.49 -22.53
CA ASP A 780 3.73 5.60 -21.62
C ASP A 780 3.61 5.20 -20.13
N HIS A 781 3.78 3.91 -19.84
CA HIS A 781 3.63 3.38 -18.49
C HIS A 781 4.66 4.02 -17.52
N PRO A 782 4.28 4.52 -16.33
CA PRO A 782 5.21 5.26 -15.45
C PRO A 782 6.42 4.42 -15.03
N ASN A 783 6.22 3.11 -14.78
CA ASN A 783 7.29 2.17 -14.47
C ASN A 783 8.15 1.86 -15.71
N VAL A 784 9.35 2.44 -15.79
CA VAL A 784 10.31 2.31 -16.91
C VAL A 784 10.69 0.85 -17.20
N GLU A 785 10.71 -0.03 -16.19
CA GLU A 785 11.02 -1.45 -16.40
C GLU A 785 9.91 -2.18 -17.17
N ILE A 786 8.64 -1.81 -16.97
CA ILE A 786 7.52 -2.33 -17.77
C ILE A 786 7.61 -1.82 -19.21
N ARG A 787 7.94 -0.54 -19.42
CA ARG A 787 8.21 -0.01 -20.78
C ARG A 787 9.38 -0.76 -21.46
N THR A 788 10.41 -1.10 -20.69
CA THR A 788 11.59 -1.83 -21.19
C THR A 788 11.22 -3.26 -21.58
N SER A 789 10.52 -3.99 -20.71
CA SER A 789 10.03 -5.35 -20.99
C SER A 789 9.05 -5.39 -22.16
N TYR A 790 8.14 -4.41 -22.28
CA TYR A 790 7.23 -4.31 -23.43
C TYR A 790 7.97 -4.13 -24.75
N ASN A 791 9.01 -3.28 -24.80
CA ASN A 791 9.87 -3.16 -25.99
C ASN A 791 10.61 -4.47 -26.30
N LEU A 792 11.01 -5.26 -25.29
CA LEU A 792 11.58 -6.59 -25.51
C LEU A 792 10.55 -7.60 -26.04
N VAL A 793 9.29 -7.55 -25.60
CA VAL A 793 8.19 -8.35 -26.19
C VAL A 793 8.03 -8.01 -27.67
N LEU A 794 7.89 -6.73 -28.02
CA LEU A 794 7.74 -6.27 -29.41
C LEU A 794 8.94 -6.62 -30.31
N ALA A 795 10.15 -6.66 -29.76
CA ALA A 795 11.35 -7.08 -30.49
C ALA A 795 11.44 -8.61 -30.66
N ALA A 796 11.05 -9.37 -29.64
CA ALA A 796 11.20 -10.83 -29.59
C ALA A 796 10.10 -11.58 -30.36
N VAL A 797 8.85 -11.09 -30.30
CA VAL A 797 7.67 -11.74 -30.87
C VAL A 797 7.78 -11.99 -32.39
N GLN A 798 7.05 -12.99 -32.87
CA GLN A 798 6.84 -13.30 -34.27
C GLN A 798 5.34 -13.19 -34.58
N THR A 799 5.00 -12.32 -35.53
CA THR A 799 3.62 -12.05 -35.96
C THR A 799 3.42 -12.43 -37.41
N ASN A 800 2.16 -12.56 -37.84
CA ASN A 800 1.79 -12.66 -39.25
C ASN A 800 0.77 -11.55 -39.58
N PRO A 801 1.10 -10.51 -40.38
CA PRO A 801 2.40 -10.28 -41.03
C PRO A 801 3.53 -9.99 -40.03
N PRO A 802 4.81 -10.20 -40.42
CA PRO A 802 5.96 -10.00 -39.53
C PRO A 802 6.22 -8.51 -39.23
N VAL A 803 6.63 -8.21 -38.00
CA VAL A 803 7.02 -6.86 -37.57
C VAL A 803 8.15 -6.31 -38.45
N PRO A 804 8.04 -5.09 -39.02
CA PRO A 804 9.10 -4.50 -39.84
C PRO A 804 10.44 -4.40 -39.09
N MET A 805 11.53 -4.78 -39.76
CA MET A 805 12.87 -4.80 -39.16
C MET A 805 13.34 -3.42 -38.65
N THR A 806 12.82 -2.32 -39.20
CA THR A 806 13.03 -0.96 -38.70
C THR A 806 12.43 -0.75 -37.31
N ALA A 807 11.20 -1.23 -37.07
CA ALA A 807 10.56 -1.21 -35.75
C ALA A 807 11.30 -2.13 -34.75
N VAL A 808 11.69 -3.34 -35.18
CA VAL A 808 12.48 -4.28 -34.35
C VAL A 808 13.79 -3.63 -33.89
N LYS A 809 14.54 -2.98 -34.79
CA LYS A 809 15.76 -2.21 -34.45
C LYS A 809 15.48 -1.10 -33.43
N MET A 810 14.37 -0.38 -33.58
CA MET A 810 13.98 0.72 -32.68
C MET A 810 13.63 0.21 -31.28
N HIS A 811 12.80 -0.84 -31.17
CA HIS A 811 12.43 -1.44 -29.88
C HIS A 811 13.64 -2.01 -29.14
N ILE A 812 14.56 -2.68 -29.84
CA ILE A 812 15.82 -3.19 -29.26
C ILE A 812 16.68 -2.03 -28.74
N SER A 813 16.83 -0.95 -29.51
CA SER A 813 17.60 0.24 -29.09
C SER A 813 17.00 0.89 -27.84
N THR A 814 15.68 1.11 -27.83
CA THR A 814 14.94 1.67 -26.70
C THR A 814 15.08 0.79 -25.45
N ALA A 815 14.95 -0.53 -25.58
CA ALA A 815 15.12 -1.45 -24.45
C ALA A 815 16.57 -1.49 -23.93
N LEU A 816 17.57 -1.49 -24.84
CA LEU A 816 18.98 -1.51 -24.49
C LEU A 816 19.39 -0.26 -23.70
N ASN A 817 19.02 0.93 -24.19
CA ASN A 817 19.31 2.21 -23.55
C ASN A 817 18.63 2.32 -22.18
N SER A 818 17.37 1.86 -22.07
CA SER A 818 16.63 1.86 -20.80
C SER A 818 17.23 0.89 -19.77
N ALA A 819 17.65 -0.31 -20.20
CA ALA A 819 18.30 -1.27 -19.32
C ALA A 819 19.68 -0.78 -18.84
N GLN A 820 20.42 -0.04 -19.69
CA GLN A 820 21.68 0.59 -19.31
C GLN A 820 21.48 1.71 -18.28
N SER A 821 20.52 2.64 -18.49
CA SER A 821 20.29 3.75 -17.56
C SER A 821 19.75 3.30 -16.20
N LEU A 822 19.00 2.20 -16.16
CA LEU A 822 18.55 1.54 -14.93
C LEU A 822 19.62 0.64 -14.27
N GLY A 823 20.76 0.39 -14.93
CA GLY A 823 21.80 -0.53 -14.45
C GLY A 823 21.37 -2.00 -14.36
N ASN A 824 20.24 -2.39 -14.96
CA ASN A 824 19.65 -3.72 -14.82
C ASN A 824 20.37 -4.74 -15.72
N VAL A 825 21.34 -5.45 -15.13
CA VAL A 825 22.22 -6.42 -15.80
C VAL A 825 21.45 -7.57 -16.48
N HIS A 826 20.35 -8.05 -15.88
CA HIS A 826 19.53 -9.11 -16.47
C HIS A 826 18.85 -8.61 -17.76
N THR A 827 18.11 -7.50 -17.67
CA THR A 827 17.39 -6.93 -18.82
C THR A 827 18.35 -6.48 -19.92
N LEU A 828 19.54 -5.99 -19.56
CA LEU A 828 20.61 -5.65 -20.50
C LEU A 828 21.16 -6.90 -21.23
N SER A 829 21.37 -8.01 -20.52
CA SER A 829 21.76 -9.29 -21.13
C SER A 829 20.69 -9.80 -22.10
N ILE A 830 19.41 -9.75 -21.71
CA ILE A 830 18.28 -10.17 -22.57
C ILE A 830 18.23 -9.29 -23.83
N ALA A 831 18.34 -7.96 -23.69
CA ALA A 831 18.35 -7.03 -24.82
C ALA A 831 19.50 -7.32 -25.80
N LEU A 832 20.71 -7.61 -25.31
CA LEU A 832 21.86 -7.96 -26.14
C LEU A 832 21.70 -9.32 -26.85
N ASN A 833 21.11 -10.32 -26.19
CA ASN A 833 20.82 -11.61 -26.82
C ASN A 833 19.74 -11.49 -27.91
N VAL A 834 18.67 -10.73 -27.66
CA VAL A 834 17.64 -10.43 -28.68
C VAL A 834 18.24 -9.62 -29.83
N MET A 835 19.12 -8.66 -29.55
CA MET A 835 19.86 -7.90 -30.57
C MET A 835 20.69 -8.84 -31.47
N ARG A 836 21.49 -9.72 -30.87
CA ARG A 836 22.29 -10.72 -31.61
C ARG A 836 21.39 -11.60 -32.47
N ALA A 837 20.32 -12.16 -31.89
CA ALA A 837 19.42 -13.09 -32.57
C ALA A 837 18.63 -12.45 -33.73
N LYS A 838 18.16 -11.20 -33.58
CA LYS A 838 17.32 -10.53 -34.60
C LYS A 838 18.12 -9.75 -35.64
N LEU A 839 19.31 -9.23 -35.31
CA LEU A 839 20.07 -8.32 -36.17
C LEU A 839 21.41 -8.88 -36.70
N PHE A 840 22.00 -9.87 -36.01
CA PHE A 840 23.36 -10.36 -36.31
C PHE A 840 23.45 -11.87 -36.54
N GLN A 841 22.32 -12.57 -36.66
CA GLN A 841 22.30 -13.99 -37.02
C GLN A 841 22.96 -14.19 -38.40
N ASN A 842 23.93 -15.11 -38.46
CA ASN A 842 24.71 -15.45 -39.65
C ASN A 842 25.52 -14.29 -40.28
N ILE A 843 25.73 -13.18 -39.56
CA ILE A 843 26.56 -12.06 -40.05
C ILE A 843 28.03 -12.25 -39.66
N VAL A 844 28.90 -12.31 -40.67
CA VAL A 844 30.36 -12.27 -40.52
C VAL A 844 30.80 -10.83 -40.23
N GLY A 845 31.47 -10.59 -39.09
CA GLY A 845 32.05 -9.28 -38.79
C GLY A 845 32.27 -8.97 -37.31
N ASP A 846 33.22 -8.06 -37.06
CA ASP A 846 33.63 -7.62 -35.73
C ASP A 846 32.49 -7.18 -34.82
N GLN A 847 31.52 -6.43 -35.35
CA GLN A 847 30.39 -5.90 -34.57
C GLN A 847 29.48 -7.02 -34.05
N ALA A 848 29.21 -8.04 -34.88
CA ALA A 848 28.42 -9.21 -34.49
C ALA A 848 29.11 -10.01 -33.37
N LEU A 849 30.43 -10.22 -33.47
CA LEU A 849 31.19 -10.93 -32.43
C LEU A 849 31.31 -10.10 -31.15
N LYS A 850 31.52 -8.78 -31.24
CA LYS A 850 31.54 -7.87 -30.09
C LYS A 850 30.19 -7.83 -29.37
N SER A 851 29.08 -7.83 -30.11
CA SER A 851 27.71 -7.95 -29.57
C SER A 851 27.51 -9.29 -28.83
N ALA A 852 27.87 -10.43 -29.44
CA ALA A 852 27.74 -11.74 -28.81
C ALA A 852 28.62 -11.89 -27.55
N LYS A 853 29.87 -11.41 -27.59
CA LYS A 853 30.77 -11.39 -26.42
C LYS A 853 30.23 -10.49 -25.30
N ALA A 854 29.62 -9.34 -25.63
CA ALA A 854 28.96 -8.49 -24.65
C ALA A 854 27.74 -9.18 -24.02
N ALA A 855 26.91 -9.88 -24.81
CA ALA A 855 25.76 -10.64 -24.33
C ALA A 855 26.19 -11.75 -23.33
N SER A 856 27.19 -12.56 -23.69
CA SER A 856 27.79 -13.58 -22.83
C SER A 856 28.33 -12.99 -21.51
N ASN A 857 29.11 -11.91 -21.60
CA ASN A 857 29.67 -11.25 -20.41
C ASN A 857 28.58 -10.68 -19.47
N GLN A 858 27.49 -10.11 -20.00
CA GLN A 858 26.38 -9.64 -19.15
C GLN A 858 25.55 -10.80 -18.59
N ALA A 859 25.36 -11.89 -19.34
CA ALA A 859 24.72 -13.11 -18.83
C ALA A 859 25.52 -13.70 -17.66
N LYS A 860 26.84 -13.86 -17.82
CA LYS A 860 27.78 -14.32 -16.78
C LYS A 860 27.79 -13.38 -15.56
N ARG A 861 27.68 -12.05 -15.76
CA ARG A 861 27.49 -11.07 -14.66
C ARG A 861 26.11 -11.14 -13.98
N SER A 862 25.08 -11.66 -14.65
CA SER A 862 23.72 -11.77 -14.10
C SER A 862 23.52 -13.02 -13.21
N GLY A 863 24.37 -14.03 -13.35
CA GLY A 863 24.29 -15.26 -12.56
C GLY A 863 23.00 -16.08 -12.81
N ASN A 864 22.41 -15.97 -14.00
CA ASN A 864 21.28 -16.79 -14.45
C ASN A 864 21.79 -17.84 -15.44
N THR A 865 21.73 -19.13 -15.09
CA THR A 865 22.40 -20.20 -15.84
C THR A 865 21.74 -20.49 -17.18
N LEU A 866 20.43 -20.29 -17.32
CA LEU A 866 19.74 -20.37 -18.62
C LEU A 866 20.25 -19.29 -19.57
N TRP A 867 20.30 -18.03 -19.14
CA TRP A 867 20.78 -16.94 -19.99
C TRP A 867 22.28 -17.03 -20.28
N MET A 868 23.08 -17.60 -19.38
CA MET A 868 24.48 -17.94 -19.66
C MET A 868 24.60 -19.01 -20.76
N SER A 869 23.82 -20.09 -20.65
CA SER A 869 23.75 -21.14 -21.69
C SER A 869 23.34 -20.58 -23.05
N VAL A 870 22.24 -19.80 -23.10
CA VAL A 870 21.74 -19.17 -24.33
C VAL A 870 22.78 -18.23 -24.94
N ALA A 871 23.41 -17.37 -24.13
CA ALA A 871 24.36 -16.39 -24.62
C ALA A 871 25.68 -17.00 -25.12
N ASP A 872 26.19 -18.04 -24.46
CA ASP A 872 27.39 -18.75 -24.93
C ASP A 872 27.09 -19.64 -26.15
N GLY A 873 25.89 -20.23 -26.27
CA GLY A 873 25.46 -20.95 -27.47
C GLY A 873 25.31 -20.01 -28.68
N MET A 874 24.81 -18.80 -28.46
CA MET A 874 24.82 -17.73 -29.47
C MET A 874 26.23 -17.24 -29.80
N LEU A 875 27.13 -17.15 -28.82
CA LEU A 875 28.53 -16.79 -29.05
C LEU A 875 29.27 -17.87 -29.85
N ALA A 876 29.04 -19.15 -29.57
CA ALA A 876 29.61 -20.28 -30.31
C ALA A 876 29.27 -20.22 -31.81
N GLN A 877 27.98 -20.04 -32.14
CA GLN A 877 27.52 -19.83 -33.52
C GLN A 877 28.18 -18.60 -34.17
N SER A 878 28.41 -17.52 -33.42
CA SER A 878 29.06 -16.31 -33.93
C SER A 878 30.58 -16.45 -34.10
N PHE A 879 31.23 -17.41 -33.44
CA PHE A 879 32.60 -17.82 -33.73
C PHE A 879 32.68 -18.75 -34.96
N ASP A 880 31.76 -19.71 -35.07
CA ASP A 880 31.68 -20.68 -36.18
C ASP A 880 31.49 -19.99 -37.54
N VAL A 881 30.55 -19.04 -37.62
CA VAL A 881 30.32 -18.14 -38.77
C VAL A 881 31.57 -17.30 -39.14
N GLN A 882 32.56 -17.19 -38.24
CA GLN A 882 33.83 -16.48 -38.47
C GLN A 882 35.04 -17.42 -38.61
N GLY A 883 34.81 -18.74 -38.75
CA GLY A 883 35.87 -19.75 -38.89
C GLY A 883 36.69 -20.02 -37.61
N GLN A 884 36.29 -19.45 -36.48
CA GLN A 884 36.98 -19.59 -35.18
C GLN A 884 36.50 -20.86 -34.47
N GLY A 885 36.74 -22.03 -35.10
CA GLY A 885 36.18 -23.31 -34.67
C GLY A 885 36.60 -23.75 -33.25
N ALA A 886 37.82 -23.43 -32.83
CA ALA A 886 38.31 -23.74 -31.48
C ALA A 886 37.66 -22.87 -30.39
N GLU A 887 37.27 -21.64 -30.73
CA GLU A 887 36.51 -20.74 -29.87
C GLU A 887 35.03 -21.14 -29.84
N ALA A 888 34.48 -21.54 -31.01
CA ALA A 888 33.12 -22.03 -31.14
C ALA A 888 32.90 -23.30 -30.30
N GLN A 889 33.79 -24.29 -30.41
CA GLN A 889 33.69 -25.55 -29.64
C GLN A 889 33.81 -25.30 -28.13
N ARG A 890 34.66 -24.36 -27.70
CA ARG A 890 34.77 -23.96 -26.28
C ARG A 890 33.50 -23.28 -25.77
N ALA A 891 32.99 -22.27 -26.48
CA ALA A 891 31.75 -21.60 -26.10
C ALA A 891 30.53 -22.54 -26.14
N TRP A 892 30.51 -23.53 -27.04
CA TRP A 892 29.48 -24.58 -27.06
C TRP A 892 29.60 -25.54 -25.87
N GLY A 893 30.82 -25.85 -25.44
CA GLY A 893 31.11 -26.58 -24.20
C GLY A 893 30.58 -25.85 -22.96
N ASP A 894 30.94 -24.58 -22.77
CA ASP A 894 30.40 -23.70 -21.72
C ASP A 894 28.86 -23.70 -21.74
N ALA A 895 28.27 -23.45 -22.91
CA ALA A 895 26.82 -23.38 -23.08
C ALA A 895 26.12 -24.69 -22.68
N THR A 896 26.67 -25.83 -23.09
CA THR A 896 26.18 -27.16 -22.75
C THR A 896 26.34 -27.44 -21.25
N GLN A 897 27.44 -27.01 -20.64
CA GLN A 897 27.66 -27.16 -19.20
C GLN A 897 26.64 -26.36 -18.39
N TYR A 898 26.34 -25.11 -18.77
CA TYR A 898 25.32 -24.30 -18.08
C TYR A 898 23.89 -24.83 -18.29
N ALA A 899 23.60 -25.41 -19.47
CA ALA A 899 22.35 -26.16 -19.68
C ALA A 899 22.28 -27.35 -18.72
N GLN A 900 23.30 -28.21 -18.70
CA GLN A 900 23.37 -29.38 -17.80
C GLN A 900 23.29 -29.00 -16.32
N GLN A 901 23.96 -27.93 -15.89
CA GLN A 901 23.84 -27.42 -14.52
C GLN A 901 22.39 -27.06 -14.19
N THR A 902 21.70 -26.35 -15.09
CA THR A 902 20.28 -26.01 -14.89
C THR A 902 19.39 -27.25 -14.90
N PHE A 903 19.58 -28.16 -15.86
CA PHE A 903 18.82 -29.42 -15.92
C PHE A 903 19.09 -30.32 -14.70
N ASN A 904 20.28 -30.33 -14.13
CA ASN A 904 20.59 -31.07 -12.90
C ASN A 904 19.98 -30.40 -11.65
N MET A 905 19.86 -29.07 -11.63
CA MET A 905 19.10 -28.34 -10.60
C MET A 905 17.59 -28.58 -10.69
N MET A 906 17.07 -28.91 -11.87
CA MET A 906 15.67 -29.35 -12.05
C MET A 906 15.51 -30.87 -11.83
N GLY A 907 16.52 -31.67 -12.18
CA GLY A 907 16.48 -33.13 -12.22
C GLY A 907 16.54 -33.86 -10.88
N GLN A 908 16.66 -33.14 -9.76
CA GLN A 908 16.53 -33.71 -8.40
C GLN A 908 15.06 -34.06 -8.03
N GLU A 909 14.17 -34.15 -9.01
CA GLU A 909 12.76 -34.56 -8.87
C GLU A 909 12.53 -36.07 -9.12
N GLY A 910 13.56 -36.84 -9.48
CA GLY A 910 13.45 -38.27 -9.80
C GLY A 910 13.90 -39.26 -8.73
N SER A 911 14.35 -38.81 -7.55
CA SER A 911 14.94 -39.69 -6.53
C SER A 911 14.82 -39.17 -5.08
N ALA A 912 13.60 -38.77 -4.69
CA ALA A 912 13.17 -38.54 -3.30
C ALA A 912 11.69 -38.89 -3.15
#